data_AF-A0A935JKC5-F1
#
_entry.id   AF-A0A935JKC5-F1
#
_cell.length_a   1.000
_cell.length_b   1.000
_cell.length_c   1.000
_cell.angle_alpha   90.00
_cell.angle_beta   90.00
_cell.angle_gamma   90.00
#
_symmetry.space_group_name_H-M   'P 1'
#
loop_
_entity.id
_entity.type
_entity.pdbx_description
1 polymer ?
#
loop_
_entity_poly.entity_id
_entity_poly.type
_entity_poly.pdbx_seq_one_letter_code
_entity_poly.pdbx_strand_id
1 'polypeptide(L)'
;MPTNQANKGLTSFPTIPVGETQIVLDTNQITLIPDTIGNFVNLNRLYLRHNKISEIPPQIGNLKNLLLLLIGNNQISKLPNEIGQLTKLTQLRVDNNQLAYLPSEIGLLTNLTHLFLENNQLTHLPEEIKNLTKLVHLSINGNKIPLPDTYSPTDPKKTIEFILERQNEPVPKDSPIITKAYFFTNASKETVINRYQSLLKSFSETQSIEFIPLVTAKSINAETNLVFIIIPIDSHDNEKLAKEVARNCKKMGVRFFILTQDEFIETGFDSANLSKWDIFQKTKIDLQENFPNECKKYSSYEQFNNLILEALKQHKPNIRLIKLTLENIGHFSNLEISFDKDISCLIGENGTGKSTILKALALAITGPNHKKLDEKSKRSFLKIQDFSEGNIKYQNGLIKLDYSIDGDLFSNELNILPDDNGNDINIIATNESHIIYSKYYLKSLIIGFPQARGNESLEDSGFIQNKIIQPHVSDLIPLINNSDDYRLRSFSGWIANLYFDSIKEKKEGNNSEELLIKNVFEIISRITKKNIIFKTVTKIDPPDVWVITSDSPNGIPLYLVSQGFKIVIGWIGYLMQRFVNTFPLSDPQIAFKENAIVIIDEVDISMHPKWQWSFIEILRETFSNTQFIFTTHDPLIIGSLLKEQVRVFTESNGIIEATQPETDPKGLGVAGILTSELFGLSSTLDEKTLKVLDRRNELISKQDNTELSTEEKIELNEIFQNLNSLGINTTDRDPLYQKFIVAISERDEFKKENYTAEDLKAQNDIALDTLNDLLKEQGEKK
;
A
#
# COMPACT_ATOMS: atom_id res chain seq x y z
N MET A 1 37.92 -11.24 -23.55
CA MET A 1 38.00 -12.72 -23.52
C MET A 1 37.10 -13.19 -22.39
N PRO A 2 36.33 -14.28 -22.54
CA PRO A 2 35.48 -14.76 -21.46
C PRO A 2 36.32 -15.06 -20.22
N THR A 3 35.83 -14.65 -19.03
CA THR A 3 36.50 -14.96 -17.76
C THR A 3 36.38 -16.47 -17.48
N ASN A 4 37.41 -17.21 -17.89
CA ASN A 4 37.53 -18.65 -17.64
C ASN A 4 38.49 -18.91 -16.47
N GLN A 5 37.91 -19.32 -15.35
CA GLN A 5 38.62 -19.70 -14.12
C GLN A 5 38.25 -21.13 -13.69
N ALA A 6 37.99 -22.01 -14.67
CA ALA A 6 37.78 -23.42 -14.41
C ALA A 6 39.04 -24.10 -13.85
N ASN A 7 38.87 -25.08 -12.97
CA ASN A 7 39.95 -25.90 -12.41
C ASN A 7 41.09 -25.08 -11.76
N LYS A 8 40.73 -24.08 -10.96
CA LYS A 8 41.68 -23.20 -10.26
C LYS A 8 41.77 -23.49 -8.75
N GLY A 9 40.96 -24.41 -8.23
CA GLY A 9 40.91 -24.72 -6.81
C GLY A 9 40.27 -23.61 -5.97
N LEU A 10 39.43 -22.76 -6.57
CA LEU A 10 38.76 -21.65 -5.87
C LEU A 10 37.79 -22.18 -4.81
N THR A 11 37.83 -21.64 -3.60
CA THR A 11 36.90 -21.99 -2.51
C THR A 11 35.75 -20.99 -2.36
N SER A 12 35.86 -19.82 -2.98
CA SER A 12 34.84 -18.77 -3.00
C SER A 12 34.63 -18.23 -4.41
N PHE A 13 33.49 -17.58 -4.64
CA PHE A 13 33.20 -16.93 -5.91
C PHE A 13 34.19 -15.77 -6.13
N PRO A 14 34.98 -15.77 -7.22
CA PRO A 14 36.02 -14.78 -7.45
C PRO A 14 35.43 -13.43 -7.88
N THR A 15 36.20 -12.36 -7.71
CA THR A 15 35.83 -11.05 -8.25
C THR A 15 35.92 -11.08 -9.77
N ILE A 16 34.77 -10.90 -10.44
CA ILE A 16 34.66 -10.88 -11.91
C ILE A 16 34.05 -9.53 -12.34
N PRO A 17 34.51 -8.91 -13.44
CA PRO A 17 33.90 -7.69 -13.96
C PRO A 17 32.42 -7.87 -14.35
N VAL A 18 31.55 -6.98 -13.90
CA VAL A 18 30.08 -7.03 -14.13
C VAL A 18 29.65 -6.95 -15.61
N GLY A 19 30.55 -6.56 -16.52
CA GLY A 19 30.31 -6.51 -17.97
C GLY A 19 30.44 -7.85 -18.70
N GLU A 20 30.80 -8.93 -18.00
CA GLU A 20 31.03 -10.24 -18.63
C GLU A 20 29.74 -10.88 -19.16
N THR A 21 29.83 -11.43 -20.37
CA THR A 21 28.72 -12.16 -21.01
C THR A 21 28.81 -13.67 -20.78
N GLN A 22 29.95 -14.15 -20.26
CA GLN A 22 30.18 -15.55 -19.94
C GLN A 22 31.12 -15.68 -18.74
N ILE A 23 30.71 -16.50 -17.76
CA ILE A 23 31.50 -16.84 -16.57
C ILE A 23 31.70 -18.35 -16.52
N VAL A 24 32.96 -18.80 -16.50
CA VAL A 24 33.29 -20.23 -16.39
C VAL A 24 34.07 -20.50 -15.11
N LEU A 25 33.42 -21.21 -14.18
CA LEU A 25 33.92 -21.56 -12.85
C LEU A 25 33.79 -23.06 -12.55
N ASP A 26 33.67 -23.88 -13.59
CA ASP A 26 33.59 -25.34 -13.50
C ASP A 26 34.81 -25.92 -12.74
N THR A 27 34.60 -27.01 -12.00
CA THR A 27 35.66 -27.79 -11.33
C THR A 27 36.44 -26.97 -10.31
N ASN A 28 35.74 -26.37 -9.35
CA ASN A 28 36.35 -25.66 -8.22
C ASN A 28 35.78 -26.23 -6.89
N GLN A 29 35.96 -25.51 -5.79
CA GLN A 29 35.45 -25.86 -4.46
C GLN A 29 34.52 -24.78 -3.89
N ILE A 30 33.84 -24.01 -4.75
CA ILE A 30 32.97 -22.91 -4.35
C ILE A 30 31.77 -23.48 -3.59
N THR A 31 31.47 -22.91 -2.41
CA THR A 31 30.35 -23.33 -1.56
C THR A 31 29.13 -22.43 -1.65
N LEU A 32 29.32 -21.17 -2.04
CA LEU A 32 28.26 -20.15 -2.08
C LEU A 32 28.38 -19.29 -3.34
N ILE A 33 27.23 -19.00 -3.95
CA ILE A 33 27.09 -17.96 -4.96
C ILE A 33 26.65 -16.67 -4.23
N PRO A 34 27.38 -15.55 -4.33
CA PRO A 34 27.01 -14.32 -3.65
C PRO A 34 25.81 -13.64 -4.33
N ASP A 35 25.01 -12.90 -3.56
CA ASP A 35 23.87 -12.12 -4.06
C ASP A 35 24.25 -11.13 -5.18
N THR A 36 25.51 -10.67 -5.17
CA THR A 36 26.08 -9.82 -6.22
C THR A 36 26.10 -10.47 -7.60
N ILE A 37 25.84 -11.77 -7.71
CA ILE A 37 25.60 -12.44 -9.00
C ILE A 37 24.47 -11.76 -9.79
N GLY A 38 23.48 -11.16 -9.11
CA GLY A 38 22.39 -10.43 -9.77
C GLY A 38 22.84 -9.19 -10.55
N ASN A 39 24.05 -8.68 -10.31
CA ASN A 39 24.58 -7.49 -10.99
C ASN A 39 25.11 -7.77 -12.40
N PHE A 40 25.30 -9.04 -12.77
CA PHE A 40 25.82 -9.44 -14.09
C PHE A 40 24.70 -9.46 -15.14
N VAL A 41 23.99 -8.33 -15.32
CA VAL A 41 22.79 -8.22 -16.17
C VAL A 41 23.03 -8.56 -17.66
N ASN A 42 24.30 -8.53 -18.10
CA ASN A 42 24.71 -8.90 -19.46
C ASN A 42 25.12 -10.38 -19.61
N LEU A 43 25.04 -11.16 -18.53
CA LEU A 43 25.50 -12.55 -18.52
C LEU A 43 24.56 -13.44 -19.33
N ASN A 44 25.13 -14.13 -20.32
CA ASN A 44 24.41 -15.05 -21.18
C ASN A 44 24.71 -16.51 -20.82
N ARG A 45 25.88 -16.80 -20.24
CA ARG A 45 26.30 -18.16 -19.93
C ARG A 45 27.01 -18.24 -18.58
N LEU A 46 26.50 -19.10 -17.69
CA LEU A 46 27.06 -19.34 -16.37
C LEU A 46 27.37 -20.84 -16.18
N TYR A 47 28.65 -21.16 -15.97
CA TYR A 47 29.15 -22.52 -15.77
C TYR A 47 29.73 -22.66 -14.36
N LEU A 48 29.11 -23.50 -13.53
CA LEU A 48 29.41 -23.70 -12.11
C LEU A 48 29.43 -25.19 -11.73
N ARG A 49 29.62 -26.09 -12.70
CA ARG A 49 29.59 -27.53 -12.47
C ARG A 49 30.76 -28.00 -11.61
N HIS A 50 30.60 -29.11 -10.92
CA HIS A 50 31.66 -29.71 -10.09
C HIS A 50 32.21 -28.72 -9.05
N ASN A 51 31.32 -28.20 -8.22
CA ASN A 51 31.63 -27.34 -7.06
C ASN A 51 31.00 -27.96 -5.80
N LYS A 52 30.93 -27.19 -4.71
CA LYS A 52 30.30 -27.59 -3.43
C LYS A 52 29.12 -26.67 -3.07
N ILE A 53 28.44 -26.11 -4.08
CA ILE A 53 27.38 -25.13 -3.88
C ILE A 53 26.17 -25.81 -3.26
N SER A 54 25.68 -25.29 -2.12
CA SER A 54 24.50 -25.83 -1.44
C SER A 54 23.21 -25.07 -1.75
N GLU A 55 23.32 -23.80 -2.12
CA GLU A 55 22.17 -22.91 -2.34
C GLU A 55 22.39 -21.98 -3.54
N ILE A 56 21.29 -21.63 -4.21
CA ILE A 56 21.26 -20.61 -5.26
C ILE A 56 20.51 -19.39 -4.71
N PRO A 57 21.12 -18.18 -4.71
CA PRO A 57 20.47 -16.98 -4.20
C PRO A 57 19.31 -16.54 -5.12
N PRO A 58 18.21 -15.96 -4.57
CA PRO A 58 17.09 -15.42 -5.35
C PRO A 58 17.51 -14.43 -6.46
N GLN A 59 18.60 -13.69 -6.22
CA GLN A 59 19.17 -12.70 -7.15
C GLN A 59 19.63 -13.32 -8.48
N ILE A 60 19.73 -14.65 -8.59
CA ILE A 60 19.89 -15.32 -9.89
C ILE A 60 18.82 -14.89 -10.89
N GLY A 61 17.60 -14.59 -10.43
CA GLY A 61 16.48 -14.14 -11.27
C GLY A 61 16.72 -12.79 -11.98
N ASN A 62 17.71 -12.00 -11.55
CA ASN A 62 18.08 -10.74 -12.19
C ASN A 62 18.88 -10.93 -13.49
N LEU A 63 19.36 -12.15 -13.77
CA LEU A 63 20.11 -12.48 -14.98
C LEU A 63 19.18 -12.66 -16.19
N LYS A 64 18.39 -11.64 -16.55
CA LYS A 64 17.32 -11.71 -17.58
C LYS A 64 17.82 -12.11 -18.98
N ASN A 65 19.13 -11.99 -19.23
CA ASN A 65 19.77 -12.36 -20.50
C ASN A 65 20.38 -13.77 -20.51
N LEU A 66 20.30 -14.51 -19.40
CA LEU A 66 20.92 -15.83 -19.28
C LEU A 66 20.28 -16.84 -20.23
N LEU A 67 21.11 -17.46 -21.07
CA LEU A 67 20.72 -18.49 -22.05
C LEU A 67 21.09 -19.89 -21.56
N LEU A 68 22.19 -20.02 -20.82
CA LEU A 68 22.78 -21.28 -20.37
C LEU A 68 23.15 -21.19 -18.88
N LEU A 69 22.55 -22.06 -18.07
CA LEU A 69 22.88 -22.23 -16.66
C LEU A 69 23.28 -23.69 -16.39
N LEU A 70 24.57 -23.92 -16.17
CA LEU A 70 25.11 -25.25 -15.88
C LEU A 70 25.64 -25.29 -14.44
N ILE A 71 24.93 -25.97 -13.55
CA ILE A 71 25.25 -26.06 -12.11
C ILE A 71 25.17 -27.50 -11.59
N GLY A 72 25.25 -28.50 -12.47
CA GLY A 72 25.28 -29.90 -12.09
C GLY A 72 26.53 -30.31 -11.31
N ASN A 73 26.48 -31.42 -10.57
CA ASN A 73 27.53 -31.91 -9.68
C ASN A 73 27.86 -30.89 -8.55
N ASN A 74 26.84 -30.57 -7.75
CA ASN A 74 26.91 -29.70 -6.58
C ASN A 74 26.12 -30.34 -5.41
N GLN A 75 25.77 -29.58 -4.37
CA GLN A 75 25.05 -30.04 -3.18
C GLN A 75 23.70 -29.31 -3.03
N ILE A 76 23.09 -28.89 -4.13
CA ILE A 76 21.91 -28.03 -4.13
C ILE A 76 20.67 -28.84 -3.74
N SER A 77 19.98 -28.41 -2.69
CA SER A 77 18.77 -29.08 -2.17
C SER A 77 17.46 -28.51 -2.73
N LYS A 78 17.45 -27.23 -3.14
CA LYS A 78 16.30 -26.54 -3.74
C LYS A 78 16.70 -25.50 -4.79
N LEU A 79 15.81 -25.23 -5.74
CA LEU A 79 15.90 -24.08 -6.65
C LEU A 79 15.00 -22.95 -6.12
N PRO A 80 15.43 -21.67 -6.17
CA PRO A 80 14.57 -20.54 -5.79
C PRO A 80 13.44 -20.33 -6.81
N ASN A 81 12.29 -19.79 -6.39
CA ASN A 81 11.16 -19.51 -7.29
C ASN A 81 11.55 -18.51 -8.39
N GLU A 82 12.50 -17.63 -8.10
CA GLU A 82 13.06 -16.64 -9.02
C GLU A 82 13.76 -17.26 -10.24
N ILE A 83 14.02 -18.59 -10.24
CA ILE A 83 14.49 -19.30 -11.43
C ILE A 83 13.55 -19.07 -12.62
N GLY A 84 12.23 -18.96 -12.39
CA GLY A 84 11.23 -18.71 -13.43
C GLY A 84 11.36 -17.33 -14.10
N GLN A 85 12.11 -16.41 -13.51
CA GLN A 85 12.37 -15.10 -14.10
C GLN A 85 13.41 -15.12 -15.22
N LEU A 86 14.13 -16.23 -15.40
CA LEU A 86 15.13 -16.43 -16.47
C LEU A 86 14.45 -16.79 -17.81
N THR A 87 13.51 -15.96 -18.27
CA THR A 87 12.61 -16.29 -19.39
C THR A 87 13.31 -16.52 -20.74
N LYS A 88 14.57 -16.11 -20.89
CA LYS A 88 15.42 -16.39 -22.06
C LYS A 88 16.22 -17.69 -21.97
N LEU A 89 16.17 -18.40 -20.84
CA LEU A 89 16.98 -19.60 -20.61
C LEU A 89 16.60 -20.69 -21.60
N THR A 90 17.61 -21.24 -22.27
CA THR A 90 17.44 -22.30 -23.29
C THR A 90 17.95 -23.64 -22.79
N GLN A 91 18.90 -23.66 -21.85
CA GLN A 91 19.41 -24.89 -21.25
C GLN A 91 19.63 -24.70 -19.75
N LEU A 92 19.04 -25.60 -18.97
CA LEU A 92 19.22 -25.70 -17.52
C LEU A 92 19.76 -27.07 -17.18
N ARG A 93 20.93 -27.10 -16.52
CA ARG A 93 21.57 -28.34 -16.11
C ARG A 93 21.84 -28.32 -14.61
N VAL A 94 21.09 -29.14 -13.88
CA VAL A 94 21.12 -29.27 -12.41
C VAL A 94 21.27 -30.74 -11.98
N ASP A 95 21.77 -31.59 -12.88
CA ASP A 95 22.04 -33.02 -12.63
C ASP A 95 23.06 -33.24 -11.51
N ASN A 96 23.01 -34.38 -10.82
CA ASN A 96 23.92 -34.73 -9.73
C ASN A 96 23.90 -33.68 -8.60
N ASN A 97 22.72 -33.43 -8.05
CA ASN A 97 22.47 -32.55 -6.90
C ASN A 97 21.56 -33.28 -5.89
N GLN A 98 20.96 -32.55 -4.94
CA GLN A 98 20.10 -33.11 -3.88
C GLN A 98 18.67 -32.57 -3.98
N LEU A 99 18.21 -32.18 -5.18
CA LEU A 99 16.89 -31.57 -5.37
C LEU A 99 15.78 -32.55 -5.00
N ALA A 100 14.94 -32.19 -4.03
CA ALA A 100 13.77 -32.99 -3.62
C ALA A 100 12.52 -32.68 -4.46
N TYR A 101 12.40 -31.45 -4.97
CA TYR A 101 11.31 -30.98 -5.82
C TYR A 101 11.80 -29.89 -6.79
N LEU A 102 10.97 -29.55 -7.79
CA LEU A 102 11.14 -28.38 -8.65
C LEU A 102 10.06 -27.35 -8.31
N PRO A 103 10.37 -26.04 -8.27
CA PRO A 103 9.37 -25.00 -8.09
C PRO A 103 8.41 -24.95 -9.30
N SER A 104 7.15 -24.57 -9.07
CA SER A 104 6.13 -24.43 -10.12
C SER A 104 6.55 -23.45 -11.23
N GLU A 105 7.34 -22.44 -10.84
CA GLU A 105 7.89 -21.38 -11.66
C GLU A 105 8.86 -21.89 -12.74
N ILE A 106 9.30 -23.16 -12.66
CA ILE A 106 10.04 -23.80 -13.76
C ILE A 106 9.23 -23.74 -15.07
N GLY A 107 7.89 -23.79 -15.00
CA GLY A 107 7.00 -23.69 -16.15
C GLY A 107 7.01 -22.32 -16.85
N LEU A 108 7.57 -21.28 -16.23
CA LEU A 108 7.73 -19.95 -16.84
C LEU A 108 8.88 -19.91 -17.85
N LEU A 109 9.78 -20.89 -17.83
CA LEU A 109 10.93 -21.02 -18.73
C LEU A 109 10.51 -21.52 -20.12
N THR A 110 9.56 -20.86 -20.76
CA THR A 110 8.94 -21.27 -22.04
C THR A 110 9.92 -21.37 -23.23
N ASN A 111 11.13 -20.82 -23.10
CA ASN A 111 12.23 -20.94 -24.07
C ASN A 111 13.18 -22.12 -23.81
N LEU A 112 12.96 -22.91 -22.75
CA LEU A 112 13.83 -24.01 -22.37
C LEU A 112 13.73 -25.15 -23.37
N THR A 113 14.90 -25.57 -23.86
CA THR A 113 15.04 -26.66 -24.85
C THR A 113 15.71 -27.89 -24.27
N HIS A 114 16.56 -27.73 -23.24
CA HIS A 114 17.24 -28.83 -22.57
C HIS A 114 17.14 -28.68 -21.06
N LEU A 115 16.66 -29.73 -20.39
CA LEU A 115 16.53 -29.80 -18.94
C LEU A 115 17.16 -31.10 -18.44
N PHE A 116 18.26 -30.96 -17.69
CA PHE A 116 18.99 -32.09 -17.12
C PHE A 116 18.80 -32.14 -15.60
N LEU A 117 18.15 -33.20 -15.14
CA LEU A 117 17.75 -33.43 -13.75
C LEU A 117 18.26 -34.78 -13.20
N GLU A 118 19.10 -35.52 -13.93
CA GLU A 118 19.49 -36.87 -13.50
C GLU A 118 20.17 -36.86 -12.13
N ASN A 119 20.08 -37.97 -11.40
CA ASN A 119 20.73 -38.16 -10.10
C ASN A 119 20.42 -37.03 -9.11
N ASN A 120 19.14 -36.79 -8.88
CA ASN A 120 18.61 -35.93 -7.82
C ASN A 120 17.69 -36.77 -6.91
N GLN A 121 16.89 -36.13 -6.05
CA GLN A 121 15.97 -36.80 -5.14
C GLN A 121 14.49 -36.52 -5.47
N LEU A 122 14.19 -36.14 -6.72
CA LEU A 122 12.84 -35.77 -7.13
C LEU A 122 11.91 -36.97 -6.99
N THR A 123 10.78 -36.80 -6.31
CA THR A 123 9.71 -37.79 -6.27
C THR A 123 8.64 -37.47 -7.32
N HIS A 124 8.45 -36.19 -7.64
CA HIS A 124 7.41 -35.68 -8.53
C HIS A 124 7.92 -34.58 -9.48
N LEU A 125 7.10 -34.19 -10.46
CA LEU A 125 7.32 -33.01 -11.31
C LEU A 125 6.11 -32.08 -11.16
N PRO A 126 6.29 -30.75 -11.09
CA PRO A 126 5.16 -29.82 -11.01
C PRO A 126 4.33 -29.86 -12.29
N GLU A 127 3.01 -29.64 -12.20
CA GLU A 127 2.12 -29.66 -13.37
C GLU A 127 2.56 -28.63 -14.43
N GLU A 128 3.07 -27.49 -13.99
CA GLU A 128 3.51 -26.38 -14.83
C GLU A 128 4.67 -26.76 -15.75
N ILE A 129 5.35 -27.88 -15.51
CA ILE A 129 6.41 -28.38 -16.42
C ILE A 129 5.87 -28.67 -17.83
N LYS A 130 4.54 -28.90 -17.98
CA LYS A 130 3.87 -29.02 -19.29
C LYS A 130 3.96 -27.76 -20.15
N ASN A 131 4.22 -26.60 -19.54
CA ASN A 131 4.37 -25.33 -20.24
C ASN A 131 5.71 -25.20 -20.99
N LEU A 132 6.66 -26.12 -20.74
CA LEU A 132 7.95 -26.20 -21.44
C LEU A 132 7.80 -26.78 -22.86
N THR A 133 6.99 -26.12 -23.68
CA THR A 133 6.57 -26.59 -25.01
C THR A 133 7.72 -26.69 -26.02
N LYS A 134 8.87 -26.05 -25.76
CA LYS A 134 10.07 -26.09 -26.61
C LYS A 134 11.10 -27.14 -26.15
N LEU A 135 10.78 -27.96 -25.15
CA LEU A 135 11.72 -28.92 -24.57
C LEU A 135 12.01 -30.07 -25.55
N VAL A 136 13.27 -30.18 -25.96
CA VAL A 136 13.79 -31.20 -26.90
C VAL A 136 14.53 -32.31 -26.15
N HIS A 137 15.09 -32.00 -24.97
CA HIS A 137 15.76 -32.98 -24.13
C HIS A 137 15.34 -32.84 -22.67
N LEU A 138 14.93 -33.95 -22.08
CA LEU A 138 14.64 -34.09 -20.66
C LEU A 138 15.32 -35.35 -20.15
N SER A 139 16.11 -35.20 -19.11
CA SER A 139 16.75 -36.33 -18.46
C SER A 139 16.48 -36.30 -16.96
N ILE A 140 15.95 -37.41 -16.45
CA ILE A 140 15.40 -37.52 -15.08
C ILE A 140 15.81 -38.82 -14.39
N ASN A 141 16.67 -39.62 -15.03
CA ASN A 141 17.09 -40.92 -14.51
C ASN A 141 17.83 -40.76 -13.18
N GLY A 142 17.74 -41.75 -12.29
CA GLY A 142 18.38 -41.67 -10.97
C GLY A 142 17.69 -40.71 -9.99
N ASN A 143 16.43 -40.34 -10.24
CA ASN A 143 15.54 -39.73 -9.26
C ASN A 143 14.66 -40.78 -8.57
N LYS A 144 13.81 -40.35 -7.63
CA LYS A 144 12.82 -41.17 -6.92
C LYS A 144 11.44 -41.15 -7.58
N ILE A 145 11.36 -40.77 -8.86
CA ILE A 145 10.13 -40.78 -9.65
C ILE A 145 9.84 -42.24 -10.06
N PRO A 146 8.64 -42.78 -9.82
CA PRO A 146 8.28 -44.14 -10.23
C PRO A 146 8.20 -44.24 -11.75
N LEU A 147 9.26 -44.73 -12.38
CA LEU A 147 9.34 -45.03 -13.81
C LEU A 147 9.43 -46.55 -14.02
N PRO A 148 8.78 -47.13 -15.03
CA PRO A 148 8.95 -48.55 -15.36
C PRO A 148 10.42 -48.89 -15.65
N ASP A 149 10.87 -50.09 -15.27
CA ASP A 149 12.24 -50.57 -15.54
C ASP A 149 12.62 -50.58 -17.04
N THR A 150 11.62 -50.53 -17.93
CA THR A 150 11.76 -50.51 -19.40
C THR A 150 11.60 -49.12 -20.02
N TYR A 151 11.46 -48.08 -19.19
CA TYR A 151 11.17 -46.73 -19.65
C TYR A 151 12.39 -46.08 -20.30
N SER A 152 12.36 -46.00 -21.63
CA SER A 152 13.29 -45.19 -22.41
C SER A 152 12.49 -44.27 -23.34
N PRO A 153 12.13 -43.07 -22.88
CA PRO A 153 11.49 -42.10 -23.75
C PRO A 153 12.56 -41.32 -24.48
N THR A 154 12.44 -41.28 -25.80
CA THR A 154 13.18 -40.32 -26.64
C THR A 154 12.47 -38.96 -26.74
N ASP A 155 11.26 -38.84 -26.17
CA ASP A 155 10.39 -37.66 -26.28
C ASP A 155 10.09 -37.06 -24.90
N PRO A 156 10.61 -35.86 -24.59
CA PRO A 156 10.34 -35.15 -23.34
C PRO A 156 8.86 -34.93 -23.03
N LYS A 157 8.04 -34.68 -24.06
CA LYS A 157 6.63 -34.36 -23.86
C LYS A 157 5.86 -35.58 -23.39
N LYS A 158 6.04 -36.71 -24.06
CA LYS A 158 5.47 -38.00 -23.62
C LYS A 158 5.98 -38.39 -22.24
N THR A 159 7.23 -38.02 -21.94
CA THR A 159 7.82 -38.32 -20.63
C THR A 159 7.08 -37.58 -19.52
N ILE A 160 6.86 -36.28 -19.73
CA ILE A 160 6.13 -35.43 -18.80
C ILE A 160 4.69 -35.90 -18.66
N GLU A 161 3.99 -36.13 -19.77
CA GLU A 161 2.60 -36.60 -19.77
C GLU A 161 2.46 -37.90 -18.98
N PHE A 162 3.32 -38.89 -19.26
CA PHE A 162 3.31 -40.16 -18.55
C PHE A 162 3.53 -40.02 -17.04
N ILE A 163 4.49 -39.17 -16.64
CA ILE A 163 4.79 -38.92 -15.23
C ILE A 163 3.59 -38.24 -14.56
N LEU A 164 3.04 -37.19 -15.17
CA LEU A 164 1.90 -36.45 -14.62
C LEU A 164 0.61 -37.29 -14.57
N GLU A 165 0.38 -38.17 -15.54
CA GLU A 165 -0.76 -39.10 -15.55
C GLU A 165 -0.69 -40.08 -14.37
N ARG A 166 0.49 -40.63 -14.09
CA ARG A 166 0.68 -41.56 -12.96
C ARG A 166 0.67 -40.88 -11.60
N GLN A 167 1.12 -39.64 -11.51
CA GLN A 167 1.02 -38.83 -10.30
C GLN A 167 -0.45 -38.44 -9.97
N ASN A 168 -1.37 -38.70 -10.89
CA ASN A 168 -2.81 -38.51 -10.70
C ASN A 168 -3.60 -39.83 -10.58
N GLU A 169 -2.94 -41.00 -10.59
CA GLU A 169 -3.59 -42.28 -10.28
C GLU A 169 -3.92 -42.35 -8.77
N PRO A 170 -5.12 -42.83 -8.38
CA PRO A 170 -5.48 -42.98 -6.98
C PRO A 170 -4.56 -44.02 -6.31
N VAL A 171 -4.00 -43.64 -5.16
CA VAL A 171 -3.11 -44.49 -4.37
C VAL A 171 -3.82 -45.82 -4.04
N PRO A 172 -3.21 -47.00 -4.33
CA PRO A 172 -3.83 -48.29 -4.06
C PRO A 172 -4.25 -48.43 -2.59
N LYS A 173 -5.45 -48.97 -2.34
CA LYS A 173 -6.06 -49.17 -1.01
C LYS A 173 -5.17 -49.89 0.03
N ASP A 174 -4.18 -50.66 -0.43
CA ASP A 174 -3.28 -51.44 0.41
C ASP A 174 -1.89 -50.78 0.59
N SER A 175 -1.71 -49.54 0.14
CA SER A 175 -0.46 -48.80 0.36
C SER A 175 -0.35 -48.40 1.83
N PRO A 176 0.81 -48.61 2.49
CA PRO A 176 0.99 -48.28 3.90
C PRO A 176 0.69 -46.81 4.15
N ILE A 177 -0.05 -46.51 5.22
CA ILE A 177 -0.43 -45.15 5.66
C ILE A 177 0.82 -44.25 5.63
N ILE A 178 0.84 -43.24 4.76
CA ILE A 178 2.02 -42.39 4.54
C ILE A 178 2.00 -41.19 5.48
N THR A 179 0.81 -40.74 5.92
CA THR A 179 0.67 -39.46 6.62
C THR A 179 -0.37 -39.54 7.75
N LYS A 180 0.04 -39.20 8.98
CA LYS A 180 -0.86 -39.04 10.13
C LYS A 180 -1.37 -37.60 10.18
N ALA A 181 -2.68 -37.41 10.24
CA ALA A 181 -3.29 -36.10 10.43
C ALA A 181 -3.90 -36.00 11.83
N TYR A 182 -3.53 -34.97 12.60
CA TYR A 182 -4.04 -34.79 13.96
C TYR A 182 -5.23 -33.84 13.98
N PHE A 183 -6.32 -34.30 14.59
CA PHE A 183 -7.58 -33.58 14.67
C PHE A 183 -7.79 -32.99 16.07
N PHE A 184 -8.00 -31.67 16.14
CA PHE A 184 -8.45 -31.01 17.37
C PHE A 184 -9.78 -30.31 17.13
N THR A 185 -10.70 -30.43 18.09
CA THR A 185 -11.95 -29.68 18.09
C THR A 185 -12.30 -29.20 19.49
N ASN A 186 -12.94 -28.04 19.55
CA ASN A 186 -13.54 -27.47 20.75
C ASN A 186 -15.04 -27.83 20.88
N ALA A 187 -15.59 -28.63 19.97
CA ALA A 187 -16.97 -29.10 20.05
C ALA A 187 -17.14 -29.94 21.33
N SER A 188 -18.14 -29.59 22.16
CA SER A 188 -18.45 -30.27 23.41
C SER A 188 -19.58 -31.30 23.29
N LYS A 189 -20.40 -31.21 22.23
CA LYS A 189 -21.50 -32.16 21.94
C LYS A 189 -20.96 -33.37 21.19
N GLU A 190 -21.05 -34.55 21.81
CA GLU A 190 -20.57 -35.83 21.28
C GLU A 190 -21.12 -36.17 19.88
N THR A 191 -22.36 -35.77 19.58
CA THR A 191 -22.98 -35.89 18.25
C THR A 191 -22.27 -35.08 17.17
N VAL A 192 -21.73 -33.91 17.50
CA VAL A 192 -20.98 -33.05 16.57
C VAL A 192 -19.57 -33.63 16.35
N ILE A 193 -18.94 -34.12 17.43
CA ILE A 193 -17.65 -34.81 17.36
C ILE A 193 -17.76 -36.06 16.47
N ASN A 194 -18.76 -36.89 16.69
CA ASN A 194 -19.00 -38.11 15.90
C ASN A 194 -19.32 -37.78 14.44
N ARG A 195 -20.03 -36.68 14.17
CA ARG A 195 -20.27 -36.21 12.80
C ARG A 195 -18.97 -35.81 12.11
N TYR A 196 -18.09 -35.04 12.77
CA TYR A 196 -16.79 -34.68 12.20
C TYR A 196 -15.87 -35.89 12.03
N GLN A 197 -15.84 -36.80 12.99
CA GLN A 197 -15.06 -38.04 12.88
C GLN A 197 -15.55 -38.93 11.73
N SER A 198 -16.87 -39.08 11.56
CA SER A 198 -17.44 -39.80 10.42
C SER A 198 -17.14 -39.11 9.09
N LEU A 199 -17.12 -37.77 9.07
CA LEU A 199 -16.74 -36.97 7.91
C LEU A 199 -15.27 -37.22 7.54
N LEU A 200 -14.37 -37.11 8.52
CA LEU A 200 -12.92 -37.29 8.35
C LEU A 200 -12.56 -38.73 7.99
N LYS A 201 -13.30 -39.71 8.52
CA LYS A 201 -13.17 -41.11 8.13
C LYS A 201 -13.53 -41.33 6.65
N SER A 202 -14.52 -40.60 6.12
CA SER A 202 -14.82 -40.66 4.67
C SER A 202 -13.68 -40.12 3.80
N PHE A 203 -12.85 -39.21 4.31
CA PHE A 203 -11.61 -38.78 3.63
C PHE A 203 -10.52 -39.87 3.67
N SER A 204 -10.35 -40.56 4.81
CA SER A 204 -9.38 -41.67 4.96
C SER A 204 -9.70 -42.90 4.09
N GLU A 205 -10.95 -43.07 3.66
CA GLU A 205 -11.34 -44.17 2.75
C GLU A 205 -10.95 -43.91 1.29
N THR A 206 -10.57 -42.66 0.97
CA THR A 206 -10.17 -42.21 -0.38
C THR A 206 -8.68 -41.85 -0.50
N GLN A 207 -7.97 -41.72 0.61
CA GLN A 207 -6.57 -41.26 0.68
C GLN A 207 -5.83 -42.00 1.82
N SER A 208 -4.52 -42.25 1.68
CA SER A 208 -3.68 -42.94 2.68
C SER A 208 -3.37 -42.10 3.93
N ILE A 209 -4.39 -41.48 4.54
CA ILE A 209 -4.30 -40.63 5.73
C ILE A 209 -4.95 -41.32 6.93
N GLU A 210 -4.21 -41.41 8.03
CA GLU A 210 -4.79 -41.79 9.32
C GLU A 210 -5.13 -40.53 10.12
N PHE A 211 -6.43 -40.29 10.36
CA PHE A 211 -6.87 -39.21 11.25
C PHE A 211 -6.83 -39.66 12.70
N ILE A 212 -5.98 -39.00 13.50
CA ILE A 212 -5.82 -39.28 14.93
C ILE A 212 -6.62 -38.21 15.71
N PRO A 213 -7.73 -38.60 16.37
CA PRO A 213 -8.54 -37.67 17.14
C PRO A 213 -7.87 -37.32 18.47
N LEU A 214 -7.64 -36.03 18.71
CA LEU A 214 -7.14 -35.48 19.97
C LEU A 214 -8.21 -34.57 20.59
N VAL A 215 -8.91 -35.11 21.60
CA VAL A 215 -10.00 -34.41 22.28
C VAL A 215 -9.56 -33.98 23.67
N THR A 216 -9.11 -32.74 23.81
CA THR A 216 -8.94 -32.10 25.13
C THR A 216 -9.20 -30.60 25.03
N ALA A 217 -10.46 -30.22 25.23
CA ALA A 217 -10.83 -28.86 25.60
C ALA A 217 -12.08 -28.87 26.48
N LYS A 218 -11.96 -29.36 27.73
CA LYS A 218 -13.03 -29.24 28.74
C LYS A 218 -13.33 -27.79 29.15
N SER A 219 -12.57 -26.80 28.67
CA SER A 219 -12.62 -25.40 29.13
C SER A 219 -13.12 -24.38 28.09
N ILE A 220 -13.53 -24.79 26.89
CA ILE A 220 -14.01 -23.85 25.86
C ILE A 220 -15.54 -23.79 25.89
N ASN A 221 -16.07 -22.74 26.52
CA ASN A 221 -17.51 -22.51 26.67
C ASN A 221 -18.15 -21.82 25.45
N ALA A 222 -17.58 -21.99 24.25
CA ALA A 222 -18.04 -21.33 23.04
C ALA A 222 -18.40 -22.35 21.96
N GLU A 223 -19.67 -22.37 21.53
CA GLU A 223 -20.20 -23.12 20.38
C GLU A 223 -19.62 -22.63 19.05
N THR A 224 -18.30 -22.62 18.93
CA THR A 224 -17.61 -22.34 17.67
C THR A 224 -17.19 -23.68 17.11
N ASN A 225 -17.86 -24.14 16.05
CA ASN A 225 -17.54 -25.39 15.34
C ASN A 225 -16.16 -25.29 14.66
N LEU A 226 -15.07 -25.35 15.44
CA LEU A 226 -13.70 -25.21 14.97
C LEU A 226 -13.03 -26.59 14.92
N VAL A 227 -12.38 -26.86 13.79
CA VAL A 227 -11.59 -28.06 13.56
C VAL A 227 -10.16 -27.61 13.22
N PHE A 228 -9.16 -28.27 13.79
CA PHE A 228 -7.77 -28.08 13.41
C PHE A 228 -7.25 -29.39 12.85
N ILE A 229 -6.54 -29.33 11.72
CA ILE A 229 -5.98 -30.50 11.06
C ILE A 229 -4.49 -30.25 10.85
N ILE A 230 -3.66 -30.88 11.67
CA ILE A 230 -2.20 -30.80 11.51
C ILE A 230 -1.75 -31.96 10.62
N ILE A 231 -1.11 -31.64 9.50
CA ILE A 231 -0.55 -32.62 8.57
C ILE A 231 0.97 -32.41 8.55
N PRO A 232 1.78 -33.31 9.14
CA PRO A 232 3.24 -33.24 9.00
C PRO A 232 3.59 -33.46 7.52
N ILE A 233 4.14 -32.42 6.89
CA ILE A 233 4.46 -32.44 5.46
C ILE A 233 5.92 -32.80 5.30
N ASP A 234 6.17 -34.07 5.00
CA ASP A 234 7.50 -34.56 4.67
C ASP A 234 7.72 -34.68 3.13
N SER A 235 6.72 -34.31 2.31
CA SER A 235 6.74 -34.47 0.83
C SER A 235 5.76 -33.53 0.10
N HIS A 236 5.97 -33.31 -1.21
CA HIS A 236 5.08 -32.51 -2.07
C HIS A 236 3.65 -33.11 -2.20
N ASP A 237 3.52 -34.44 -2.07
CA ASP A 237 2.22 -35.10 -2.01
C ASP A 237 1.39 -34.62 -0.82
N ASN A 238 2.03 -34.37 0.33
CA ASN A 238 1.36 -33.86 1.52
C ASN A 238 0.89 -32.40 1.36
N GLU A 239 1.49 -31.62 0.46
CA GLU A 239 1.07 -30.24 0.14
C GLU A 239 -0.17 -30.21 -0.77
N LYS A 240 -0.19 -31.06 -1.81
CA LYS A 240 -1.38 -31.27 -2.66
C LYS A 240 -2.55 -31.80 -1.82
N LEU A 241 -2.26 -32.74 -0.92
CA LEU A 241 -3.18 -33.30 0.06
C LEU A 241 -3.73 -32.23 1.01
N ALA A 242 -2.85 -31.37 1.56
CA ALA A 242 -3.24 -30.23 2.37
C ALA A 242 -4.21 -29.30 1.63
N LYS A 243 -3.88 -28.89 0.40
CA LYS A 243 -4.74 -28.05 -0.45
C LYS A 243 -6.08 -28.72 -0.79
N GLU A 244 -6.11 -30.04 -0.94
CA GLU A 244 -7.33 -30.79 -1.20
C GLU A 244 -8.22 -30.93 0.04
N VAL A 245 -7.63 -31.28 1.19
CA VAL A 245 -8.30 -31.28 2.50
C VAL A 245 -8.88 -29.88 2.77
N ALA A 246 -8.10 -28.83 2.52
CA ALA A 246 -8.55 -27.45 2.65
C ALA A 246 -9.78 -27.15 1.78
N ARG A 247 -9.70 -27.45 0.48
CA ARG A 247 -10.80 -27.23 -0.47
C ARG A 247 -12.08 -27.97 -0.07
N ASN A 248 -11.94 -29.20 0.43
CA ASN A 248 -13.09 -30.00 0.84
C ASN A 248 -13.68 -29.51 2.18
N CYS A 249 -12.84 -29.14 3.15
CA CYS A 249 -13.32 -28.50 4.38
C CYS A 249 -14.06 -27.18 4.08
N LYS A 250 -13.58 -26.35 3.13
CA LYS A 250 -14.29 -25.15 2.64
C LYS A 250 -15.69 -25.48 2.10
N LYS A 251 -15.81 -26.45 1.20
CA LYS A 251 -17.10 -26.89 0.62
C LYS A 251 -18.11 -27.33 1.68
N MET A 252 -17.63 -27.86 2.78
CA MET A 252 -18.46 -28.42 3.85
C MET A 252 -18.77 -27.41 4.98
N GLY A 253 -18.27 -26.17 4.86
CA GLY A 253 -18.42 -25.14 5.90
C GLY A 253 -17.69 -25.49 7.20
N VAL A 254 -16.75 -26.43 7.16
CA VAL A 254 -15.92 -26.82 8.29
C VAL A 254 -14.73 -25.87 8.34
N ARG A 255 -14.53 -25.22 9.48
CA ARG A 255 -13.41 -24.28 9.67
C ARG A 255 -12.14 -25.07 9.98
N PHE A 256 -11.05 -24.80 9.27
CA PHE A 256 -9.81 -25.58 9.36
C PHE A 256 -8.54 -24.70 9.29
N PHE A 257 -7.46 -25.23 9.86
CA PHE A 257 -6.09 -24.74 9.76
C PHE A 257 -5.19 -25.89 9.35
N ILE A 258 -4.30 -25.69 8.37
CA ILE A 258 -3.29 -26.67 7.97
C ILE A 258 -1.90 -26.07 8.13
N LEU A 259 -1.06 -26.77 8.88
CA LEU A 259 0.30 -26.37 9.25
C LEU A 259 1.28 -27.46 8.82
N THR A 260 2.43 -27.04 8.30
CA THR A 260 3.48 -27.93 7.79
C THR A 260 4.76 -27.82 8.62
N GLN A 261 5.75 -28.67 8.37
CA GLN A 261 7.00 -28.64 9.14
C GLN A 261 7.77 -27.32 8.99
N ASP A 262 7.71 -26.68 7.83
CA ASP A 262 8.54 -25.52 7.50
C ASP A 262 7.78 -24.26 7.07
N GLU A 263 6.51 -24.37 6.66
CA GLU A 263 5.69 -23.24 6.15
C GLU A 263 4.18 -23.35 6.47
N PHE A 264 3.45 -22.25 6.28
CA PHE A 264 1.98 -22.19 6.36
C PHE A 264 1.37 -22.40 4.97
N ILE A 265 0.40 -23.30 4.82
CA ILE A 265 -0.25 -23.58 3.52
C ILE A 265 -1.58 -22.83 3.36
N GLU A 266 -2.54 -22.99 4.27
CA GLU A 266 -3.90 -22.46 4.02
C GLU A 266 -4.77 -22.39 5.30
N THR A 267 -5.66 -21.40 5.34
CA THR A 267 -6.77 -21.27 6.30
C THR A 267 -8.13 -21.33 5.62
N GLY A 268 -9.09 -21.93 6.32
CA GLY A 268 -10.52 -21.87 5.98
C GLY A 268 -11.26 -20.70 6.63
N PHE A 269 -10.56 -19.64 7.04
CA PHE A 269 -11.13 -18.51 7.77
C PHE A 269 -11.22 -17.28 6.87
N ASP A 270 -12.44 -16.79 6.65
CA ASP A 270 -12.63 -15.44 6.14
C ASP A 270 -12.18 -14.41 7.19
N SER A 271 -11.66 -13.30 6.69
CA SER A 271 -11.14 -12.14 7.43
C SER A 271 -12.05 -11.65 8.56
N ALA A 272 -13.37 -11.81 8.38
CA ALA A 272 -14.41 -11.40 9.30
C ALA A 272 -14.47 -12.17 10.64
N ASN A 273 -13.88 -13.37 10.76
CA ASN A 273 -14.04 -14.23 11.95
C ASN A 273 -12.79 -14.34 12.86
N LEU A 274 -11.73 -13.57 12.58
CA LEU A 274 -10.52 -13.51 13.41
C LEU A 274 -10.78 -13.03 14.85
N SER A 275 -11.86 -12.27 15.09
CA SER A 275 -12.27 -11.83 16.44
C SER A 275 -12.67 -12.97 17.38
N LYS A 276 -13.15 -14.12 16.85
CA LYS A 276 -13.44 -15.31 17.65
C LYS A 276 -12.18 -16.06 18.07
N TRP A 277 -11.04 -15.78 17.44
CA TRP A 277 -9.72 -16.33 17.77
C TRP A 277 -9.13 -15.75 19.05
N ASP A 278 -9.49 -14.52 19.40
CA ASP A 278 -9.13 -13.88 20.68
C ASP A 278 -9.69 -14.64 21.89
N ILE A 279 -10.83 -15.34 21.73
CA ILE A 279 -11.42 -16.20 22.77
C ILE A 279 -10.54 -17.43 22.99
N PHE A 280 -9.93 -17.95 21.92
CA PHE A 280 -9.04 -19.11 21.95
C PHE A 280 -7.68 -18.76 22.58
N GLN A 281 -7.09 -17.60 22.26
CA GLN A 281 -5.85 -17.14 22.92
C GLN A 281 -6.02 -16.88 24.43
N LYS A 282 -7.22 -16.47 24.86
CA LYS A 282 -7.54 -16.26 26.28
C LYS A 282 -7.83 -17.55 27.03
N THR A 283 -8.29 -18.59 26.34
CA THR A 283 -8.48 -19.92 26.93
C THR A 283 -7.12 -20.63 26.92
N LYS A 284 -6.42 -20.61 28.05
CA LYS A 284 -5.18 -21.38 28.26
C LYS A 284 -5.46 -22.88 28.08
N ILE A 285 -5.39 -23.37 26.85
CA ILE A 285 -5.38 -24.79 26.54
C ILE A 285 -3.95 -25.25 26.79
N ASP A 286 -3.78 -26.17 27.73
CA ASP A 286 -2.48 -26.73 28.04
C ASP A 286 -2.10 -27.74 26.95
N LEU A 287 -1.44 -27.25 25.90
CA LEU A 287 -1.08 -28.01 24.71
C LEU A 287 0.15 -28.92 24.92
N GLN A 288 0.84 -28.82 26.07
CA GLN A 288 2.05 -29.59 26.34
C GLN A 288 1.79 -31.07 26.68
N GLU A 289 0.67 -31.42 27.33
CA GLU A 289 0.41 -32.80 27.75
C GLU A 289 -0.16 -33.70 26.64
N ASN A 290 -0.77 -33.13 25.60
CA ASN A 290 -1.56 -33.89 24.63
C ASN A 290 -0.96 -33.94 23.22
N PHE A 291 0.18 -33.31 22.95
CA PHE A 291 0.80 -33.39 21.62
C PHE A 291 1.52 -34.75 21.41
N PRO A 292 1.27 -35.46 20.28
CA PRO A 292 2.05 -36.63 19.88
C PRO A 292 3.54 -36.30 19.82
N ASN A 293 4.39 -37.26 20.19
CA ASN A 293 5.86 -37.05 20.22
C ASN A 293 6.43 -36.56 18.87
N GLU A 294 5.78 -36.89 17.76
CA GLU A 294 6.17 -36.48 16.41
C GLU A 294 6.09 -34.94 16.22
N CYS A 295 5.19 -34.25 16.93
CA CYS A 295 5.00 -32.80 16.83
C CYS A 295 5.79 -32.01 17.89
N LYS A 296 6.57 -32.68 18.77
CA LYS A 296 7.38 -32.04 19.83
C LYS A 296 8.65 -31.34 19.33
N LYS A 297 8.94 -31.36 18.03
CA LYS A 297 10.05 -30.58 17.43
C LYS A 297 9.84 -29.07 17.54
N TYR A 298 8.60 -28.60 17.64
CA TYR A 298 8.29 -27.23 18.04
C TYR A 298 8.37 -27.15 19.55
N SER A 299 9.53 -26.76 20.05
CA SER A 299 9.90 -26.86 21.46
C SER A 299 9.13 -25.93 22.42
N SER A 300 8.18 -25.10 21.95
CA SER A 300 7.25 -24.39 22.83
C SER A 300 6.00 -23.85 22.10
N TYR A 301 4.92 -23.64 22.86
CA TYR A 301 3.73 -22.85 22.51
C TYR A 301 4.06 -21.49 21.86
N GLU A 302 5.21 -20.93 22.21
CA GLU A 302 5.68 -19.62 21.76
C GLU A 302 6.24 -19.67 20.33
N GLN A 303 7.01 -20.71 19.96
CA GLN A 303 7.52 -20.88 18.60
C GLN A 303 6.40 -21.09 17.58
N PHE A 304 5.40 -21.90 17.93
CA PHE A 304 4.24 -22.15 17.08
C PHE A 304 3.36 -20.91 16.89
N ASN A 305 3.09 -20.18 17.98
CA ASN A 305 2.40 -18.88 17.89
C ASN A 305 3.21 -17.86 17.08
N ASN A 306 4.53 -17.82 17.22
CA ASN A 306 5.38 -16.89 16.48
C ASN A 306 5.40 -17.19 14.97
N LEU A 307 5.44 -18.45 14.55
CA LEU A 307 5.33 -18.85 13.13
C LEU A 307 4.00 -18.40 12.51
N ILE A 308 2.88 -18.61 13.22
CA ILE A 308 1.56 -18.16 12.77
C ILE A 308 1.46 -16.63 12.74
N LEU A 309 2.03 -15.94 13.75
CA LEU A 309 2.06 -14.48 13.80
C LEU A 309 2.99 -13.87 12.74
N GLU A 310 4.09 -14.52 12.37
CA GLU A 310 4.99 -14.09 11.29
C GLU A 310 4.35 -14.26 9.91
N ALA A 311 3.67 -15.38 9.65
CA ALA A 311 2.90 -15.58 8.42
C ALA A 311 1.79 -14.52 8.26
N LEU A 312 1.08 -14.19 9.35
CA LEU A 312 0.07 -13.12 9.37
C LEU A 312 0.68 -11.71 9.27
N LYS A 313 1.95 -11.50 9.64
CA LYS A 313 2.66 -10.22 9.45
C LYS A 313 3.03 -10.00 7.98
N GLN A 314 3.32 -11.06 7.22
CA GLN A 314 3.78 -11.00 5.83
C GLN A 314 2.64 -10.72 4.83
N HIS A 315 1.42 -11.20 5.07
CA HIS A 315 0.29 -10.82 4.22
C HIS A 315 -0.19 -9.41 4.58
N LYS A 316 -0.18 -8.49 3.60
CA LYS A 316 -0.60 -7.09 3.76
C LYS A 316 -1.80 -6.84 2.87
N PRO A 317 -3.00 -6.68 3.45
CA PRO A 317 -4.21 -6.52 2.66
C PRO A 317 -4.22 -5.15 1.96
N ASN A 318 -4.58 -5.15 0.68
CA ASN A 318 -4.75 -3.96 -0.14
C ASN A 318 -6.19 -3.47 -0.01
N ILE A 319 -6.37 -2.41 0.79
CA ILE A 319 -7.68 -1.79 1.03
C ILE A 319 -7.85 -0.59 0.10
N ARG A 320 -8.99 -0.52 -0.59
CA ARG A 320 -9.38 0.63 -1.42
C ARG A 320 -10.82 1.02 -1.14
N LEU A 321 -11.05 2.30 -0.89
CA LEU A 321 -12.40 2.87 -0.83
C LEU A 321 -12.92 3.01 -2.26
N ILE A 322 -14.15 2.57 -2.50
CA ILE A 322 -14.75 2.52 -3.84
C ILE A 322 -15.84 3.56 -3.96
N LYS A 323 -16.78 3.56 -3.02
CA LYS A 323 -17.97 4.40 -3.10
C LYS A 323 -18.48 4.81 -1.72
N LEU A 324 -18.90 6.06 -1.61
CA LEU A 324 -19.67 6.57 -0.48
C LEU A 324 -21.07 6.96 -0.96
N THR A 325 -22.10 6.47 -0.27
CA THR A 325 -23.49 6.89 -0.45
C THR A 325 -23.99 7.54 0.84
N LEU A 326 -24.63 8.70 0.73
CA LEU A 326 -25.26 9.44 1.82
C LEU A 326 -26.73 9.66 1.49
N GLU A 327 -27.63 9.31 2.41
CA GLU A 327 -29.06 9.62 2.30
C GLU A 327 -29.51 10.38 3.54
N ASN A 328 -30.18 11.52 3.35
CA ASN A 328 -30.63 12.42 4.42
C ASN A 328 -29.51 12.75 5.43
N ILE A 329 -28.31 13.06 4.95
CA ILE A 329 -27.16 13.47 5.77
C ILE A 329 -26.80 14.92 5.43
N GLY A 330 -26.83 15.82 6.39
CA GLY A 330 -26.40 17.20 6.18
C GLY A 330 -27.35 17.93 5.22
N HIS A 331 -26.77 18.49 4.16
CA HIS A 331 -27.48 19.07 3.02
C HIS A 331 -27.79 18.04 1.91
N PHE A 332 -27.47 16.75 2.12
CA PHE A 332 -27.59 15.69 1.13
C PHE A 332 -28.86 14.87 1.34
N SER A 333 -29.85 15.02 0.45
CA SER A 333 -31.03 14.14 0.42
C SER A 333 -30.65 12.76 -0.11
N ASN A 334 -29.90 12.71 -1.20
CA ASN A 334 -29.22 11.52 -1.71
C ASN A 334 -27.95 11.96 -2.45
N LEU A 335 -26.81 11.37 -2.12
CA LEU A 335 -25.52 11.66 -2.74
C LEU A 335 -24.74 10.36 -2.91
N GLU A 336 -24.17 10.16 -4.09
CA GLU A 336 -23.24 9.07 -4.37
C GLU A 336 -21.90 9.61 -4.90
N ILE A 337 -20.80 9.14 -4.33
CA ILE A 337 -19.45 9.53 -4.72
C ILE A 337 -18.63 8.28 -4.96
N SER A 338 -18.08 8.13 -6.17
CA SER A 338 -17.09 7.10 -6.49
C SER A 338 -15.68 7.65 -6.41
N PHE A 339 -14.78 6.89 -5.77
CA PHE A 339 -13.37 7.25 -5.59
C PHE A 339 -12.47 6.58 -6.63
N ASP A 340 -11.45 7.31 -7.07
CA ASP A 340 -10.35 6.75 -7.86
C ASP A 340 -9.43 5.92 -6.96
N LYS A 341 -8.73 4.95 -7.57
CA LYS A 341 -7.82 4.06 -6.86
C LYS A 341 -6.64 4.81 -6.24
N ASP A 342 -6.16 5.91 -6.83
CA ASP A 342 -4.93 6.57 -6.42
C ASP A 342 -5.23 7.89 -5.71
N ILE A 343 -5.85 8.85 -6.41
CA ILE A 343 -6.11 10.19 -5.87
C ILE A 343 -7.52 10.63 -6.24
N SER A 344 -8.29 11.07 -5.24
CA SER A 344 -9.60 11.69 -5.41
C SER A 344 -9.60 13.09 -4.78
N CYS A 345 -9.96 14.10 -5.56
CA CYS A 345 -10.06 15.48 -5.15
C CYS A 345 -11.53 15.93 -5.14
N LEU A 346 -11.96 16.49 -4.01
CA LEU A 346 -13.32 16.94 -3.74
C LEU A 346 -13.37 18.48 -3.70
N ILE A 347 -14.16 19.10 -4.58
CA ILE A 347 -14.18 20.56 -4.75
C ILE A 347 -15.61 21.09 -4.76
N GLY A 348 -15.84 22.19 -4.05
CA GLY A 348 -17.15 22.85 -3.96
C GLY A 348 -17.03 24.12 -3.13
N GLU A 349 -18.04 24.99 -3.19
CA GLU A 349 -18.06 26.25 -2.44
C GLU A 349 -18.02 26.03 -0.92
N ASN A 350 -17.76 27.09 -0.16
CA ASN A 350 -17.92 27.06 1.28
C ASN A 350 -19.39 26.79 1.63
N GLY A 351 -19.64 25.79 2.48
CA GLY A 351 -21.01 25.38 2.83
C GLY A 351 -21.56 24.18 2.07
N THR A 352 -20.95 23.76 0.96
CA THR A 352 -21.36 22.56 0.17
C THR A 352 -21.15 21.20 0.86
N GLY A 353 -20.80 21.19 2.15
CA GLY A 353 -20.69 19.96 2.93
C GLY A 353 -19.45 19.09 2.67
N LYS A 354 -18.38 19.60 2.03
CA LYS A 354 -17.10 18.87 1.82
C LYS A 354 -16.56 18.19 3.09
N SER A 355 -16.42 18.95 4.18
CA SER A 355 -15.97 18.38 5.45
C SER A 355 -16.99 17.40 6.05
N THR A 356 -18.28 17.51 5.72
CA THR A 356 -19.30 16.51 6.09
C THR A 356 -19.06 15.18 5.39
N ILE A 357 -18.63 15.18 4.12
CA ILE A 357 -18.27 13.98 3.38
C ILE A 357 -17.04 13.31 4.02
N LEU A 358 -15.98 14.07 4.29
CA LEU A 358 -14.78 13.54 4.93
C LEU A 358 -15.08 12.95 6.31
N LYS A 359 -15.98 13.58 7.08
CA LYS A 359 -16.46 13.03 8.35
C LYS A 359 -17.30 11.78 8.19
N ALA A 360 -18.18 11.72 7.19
CA ALA A 360 -18.98 10.53 6.91
C ALA A 360 -18.08 9.34 6.54
N LEU A 361 -17.06 9.56 5.71
CA LEU A 361 -16.00 8.58 5.45
C LEU A 361 -15.33 8.16 6.75
N ALA A 362 -14.88 9.12 7.56
CA ALA A 362 -14.21 8.84 8.81
C ALA A 362 -15.08 8.00 9.75
N LEU A 363 -16.35 8.36 9.91
CA LEU A 363 -17.31 7.65 10.75
C LEU A 363 -17.60 6.24 10.23
N ALA A 364 -17.78 6.08 8.91
CA ALA A 364 -17.97 4.78 8.27
C ALA A 364 -16.75 3.87 8.42
N ILE A 365 -15.55 4.45 8.45
CA ILE A 365 -14.32 3.71 8.76
C ILE A 365 -14.28 3.38 10.26
N THR A 366 -14.48 4.35 11.16
CA THR A 366 -14.41 4.19 12.63
C THR A 366 -15.42 3.21 13.20
N GLY A 367 -16.63 3.21 12.64
CA GLY A 367 -17.82 2.66 13.29
C GLY A 367 -18.34 3.53 14.45
N PRO A 368 -19.57 3.26 14.93
CA PRO A 368 -20.26 4.11 15.91
C PRO A 368 -19.85 3.89 17.37
N ASN A 369 -19.26 2.74 17.68
CA ASN A 369 -19.01 2.29 19.06
C ASN A 369 -17.65 2.77 19.64
N HIS A 370 -16.99 3.73 18.99
CA HIS A 370 -15.68 4.16 19.44
C HIS A 370 -15.77 5.06 20.69
N LYS A 371 -14.99 4.72 21.73
CA LYS A 371 -15.07 5.36 23.07
C LYS A 371 -14.82 6.88 23.11
N LYS A 372 -14.23 7.45 22.06
CA LYS A 372 -13.92 8.90 21.95
C LYS A 372 -14.88 9.68 21.06
N LEU A 373 -15.92 9.03 20.52
CA LEU A 373 -17.02 9.71 19.82
C LEU A 373 -18.01 10.20 20.89
N ASP A 374 -17.87 11.45 21.32
CA ASP A 374 -18.75 12.05 22.33
C ASP A 374 -20.07 12.56 21.71
N GLU A 375 -21.03 12.94 22.56
CA GLU A 375 -22.33 13.46 22.11
C GLU A 375 -22.20 14.77 21.31
N LYS A 376 -21.17 15.58 21.55
CA LYS A 376 -20.91 16.80 20.77
C LYS A 376 -20.47 16.45 19.35
N SER A 377 -19.66 15.43 19.18
CA SER A 377 -19.25 14.88 17.89
C SER A 377 -20.42 14.29 17.13
N LYS A 378 -21.29 13.52 17.80
CA LYS A 378 -22.54 13.03 17.22
C LYS A 378 -23.40 14.20 16.73
N ARG A 379 -23.56 15.25 17.53
CA ARG A 379 -24.25 16.50 17.15
C ARG A 379 -23.55 17.30 16.05
N SER A 380 -22.25 17.16 15.88
CA SER A 380 -21.49 17.79 14.78
C SER A 380 -21.81 17.16 13.41
N PHE A 381 -22.20 15.88 13.36
CA PHE A 381 -22.77 15.26 12.16
C PHE A 381 -24.16 15.84 11.80
N LEU A 382 -24.80 16.56 12.74
CA LEU A 382 -26.21 16.97 12.70
C LEU A 382 -26.53 18.34 12.14
N LYS A 383 -25.72 18.90 11.24
CA LYS A 383 -26.24 19.93 10.33
C LYS A 383 -27.09 19.30 9.21
N ILE A 384 -27.84 18.24 9.54
CA ILE A 384 -28.87 17.62 8.69
C ILE A 384 -30.06 18.58 8.69
N GLN A 385 -30.43 19.04 7.49
CA GLN A 385 -31.41 20.09 7.12
C GLN A 385 -32.30 20.71 8.22
N ASP A 386 -32.37 22.05 8.16
CA ASP A 386 -33.21 23.01 8.89
C ASP A 386 -32.77 23.42 10.31
N PHE A 387 -32.03 24.53 10.38
CA PHE A 387 -31.87 25.29 11.61
C PHE A 387 -32.14 26.78 11.40
N SER A 388 -33.38 27.17 11.68
CA SER A 388 -33.69 28.48 12.27
C SER A 388 -34.45 28.20 13.55
N GLU A 389 -33.81 28.39 14.70
CA GLU A 389 -34.41 28.52 16.04
C GLU A 389 -35.59 27.56 16.38
N GLY A 390 -35.30 26.41 16.99
CA GLY A 390 -36.13 25.96 18.13
C GLY A 390 -36.92 24.64 18.06
N ASN A 391 -36.92 23.85 16.98
CA ASN A 391 -37.54 22.52 16.99
C ASN A 391 -36.75 21.53 16.11
N ILE A 392 -36.14 20.51 16.72
CA ILE A 392 -35.33 19.52 16.01
C ILE A 392 -36.24 18.41 15.47
N LYS A 393 -36.21 18.17 14.16
CA LYS A 393 -36.78 16.95 13.54
C LYS A 393 -35.66 16.21 12.83
N TYR A 394 -35.06 15.24 13.51
CA TYR A 394 -34.10 14.35 12.87
C TYR A 394 -34.82 13.44 11.86
N GLN A 395 -34.26 13.33 10.66
CA GLN A 395 -34.68 12.33 9.68
C GLN A 395 -33.79 11.09 9.79
N ASN A 396 -34.30 9.94 9.36
CA ASN A 396 -33.51 8.73 9.25
C ASN A 396 -32.48 8.91 8.14
N GLY A 397 -31.21 9.01 8.53
CA GLY A 397 -30.07 9.14 7.62
C GLY A 397 -29.36 7.81 7.40
N LEU A 398 -28.72 7.66 6.25
CA LEU A 398 -27.90 6.50 5.90
C LEU A 398 -26.52 6.98 5.43
N ILE A 399 -25.47 6.36 5.96
CA ILE A 399 -24.12 6.43 5.42
C ILE A 399 -23.72 5.02 5.00
N LYS A 400 -23.41 4.82 3.72
CA LYS A 400 -22.93 3.55 3.18
C LYS A 400 -21.56 3.73 2.55
N LEU A 401 -20.60 2.90 2.93
CA LEU A 401 -19.25 2.88 2.39
C LEU A 401 -18.96 1.51 1.78
N ASP A 402 -18.78 1.48 0.46
CA ASP A 402 -18.30 0.32 -0.27
C ASP A 402 -16.78 0.39 -0.43
N TYR A 403 -16.10 -0.73 -0.18
CA TYR A 403 -14.64 -0.84 -0.23
C TYR A 403 -14.21 -2.24 -0.66
N SER A 404 -13.00 -2.37 -1.22
CA SER A 404 -12.39 -3.66 -1.50
C SER A 404 -11.25 -3.97 -0.55
N ILE A 405 -11.10 -5.23 -0.16
CA ILE A 405 -9.91 -5.77 0.50
C ILE A 405 -9.38 -6.89 -0.39
N ASP A 406 -8.18 -6.72 -0.96
CA ASP A 406 -7.54 -7.70 -1.87
C ASP A 406 -8.40 -8.13 -3.07
N GLY A 407 -9.31 -7.24 -3.50
CA GLY A 407 -10.24 -7.46 -4.61
C GLY A 407 -11.63 -7.96 -4.20
N ASP A 408 -11.79 -8.45 -2.97
CA ASP A 408 -13.10 -8.81 -2.43
C ASP A 408 -13.87 -7.55 -2.00
N LEU A 409 -15.16 -7.52 -2.31
CA LEU A 409 -16.03 -6.35 -2.08
C LEU A 409 -16.75 -6.45 -0.73
N PHE A 410 -16.74 -5.34 -0.01
CA PHE A 410 -17.39 -5.17 1.28
C PHE A 410 -18.19 -3.87 1.31
N SER A 411 -19.18 -3.83 2.20
CA SER A 411 -19.98 -2.63 2.48
C SER A 411 -20.12 -2.46 3.99
N ASN A 412 -20.03 -1.23 4.45
CA ASN A 412 -20.43 -0.84 5.80
C ASN A 412 -21.56 0.17 5.73
N GLU A 413 -22.65 -0.08 6.46
CA GLU A 413 -23.84 0.79 6.49
C GLU A 413 -24.10 1.26 7.92
N LEU A 414 -24.17 2.58 8.10
CA LEU A 414 -24.49 3.26 9.34
C LEU A 414 -25.82 3.98 9.17
N ASN A 415 -26.81 3.60 9.98
CA ASN A 415 -28.09 4.27 10.08
C ASN A 415 -28.02 5.31 11.19
N ILE A 416 -28.38 6.55 10.87
CA ILE A 416 -28.50 7.64 11.83
C ILE A 416 -29.97 7.85 12.11
N LEU A 417 -30.40 7.50 13.32
CA LEU A 417 -31.79 7.59 13.75
C LEU A 417 -31.92 8.63 14.87
N PRO A 418 -33.06 9.33 14.97
CA PRO A 418 -33.38 10.04 16.21
C PRO A 418 -33.33 9.10 17.41
N ASP A 419 -32.93 9.62 18.56
CA ASP A 419 -33.18 8.97 19.83
C ASP A 419 -34.69 8.91 20.14
N ASP A 420 -35.07 8.09 21.12
CA ASP A 420 -36.49 7.84 21.46
C ASP A 420 -37.27 9.12 21.82
N ASN A 421 -36.56 10.18 22.20
CA ASN A 421 -37.13 11.48 22.57
C ASN A 421 -37.06 12.53 21.44
N GLY A 422 -36.43 12.23 20.31
CA GLY A 422 -36.20 13.16 19.20
C GLY A 422 -35.25 14.32 19.54
N ASN A 423 -34.45 14.20 20.60
CA ASN A 423 -33.52 15.22 21.10
C ASN A 423 -32.06 14.98 20.67
N ASP A 424 -31.68 13.74 20.39
CA ASP A 424 -30.33 13.35 19.96
C ASP A 424 -30.37 12.32 18.82
N ILE A 425 -29.20 11.83 18.40
CA ILE A 425 -29.10 10.73 17.42
C ILE A 425 -28.44 9.46 17.96
N ASN A 426 -28.96 8.35 17.48
CA ASN A 426 -28.38 7.03 17.58
C ASN A 426 -27.79 6.63 16.24
N ILE A 427 -26.50 6.25 16.24
CA ILE A 427 -25.82 5.73 15.05
C ILE A 427 -25.75 4.21 15.20
N ILE A 428 -26.44 3.48 14.33
CA ILE A 428 -26.54 2.02 14.35
C ILE A 428 -25.84 1.47 13.10
N ALA A 429 -24.78 0.69 13.31
CA ALA A 429 -24.13 -0.03 12.22
C ALA A 429 -24.87 -1.35 11.93
N THR A 430 -25.08 -1.69 10.66
CA THR A 430 -25.65 -2.99 10.27
C THR A 430 -24.65 -4.13 10.52
N ASN A 431 -23.35 -3.86 10.35
CA ASN A 431 -22.24 -4.75 10.61
C ASN A 431 -21.06 -4.00 11.25
N GLU A 432 -20.15 -4.70 11.93
CA GLU A 432 -18.88 -4.10 12.36
C GLU A 432 -17.97 -3.87 11.14
N SER A 433 -17.39 -2.68 11.02
CA SER A 433 -16.47 -2.32 9.92
C SER A 433 -15.26 -3.27 9.86
N HIS A 434 -15.08 -4.00 8.76
CA HIS A 434 -13.91 -4.87 8.57
C HIS A 434 -12.60 -4.10 8.42
N ILE A 435 -12.68 -2.78 8.19
CA ILE A 435 -11.52 -1.90 8.04
C ILE A 435 -10.75 -1.77 9.37
N ILE A 436 -11.44 -1.74 10.52
CA ILE A 436 -10.82 -1.39 11.81
C ILE A 436 -10.72 -2.55 12.81
N TYR A 437 -11.65 -3.51 12.76
CA TYR A 437 -11.81 -4.47 13.85
C TYR A 437 -10.82 -5.64 13.85
N SER A 438 -9.83 -5.65 12.95
CA SER A 438 -8.69 -6.57 13.03
C SER A 438 -7.39 -5.79 13.07
N LYS A 439 -6.50 -6.15 14.00
CA LYS A 439 -5.09 -5.70 14.08
C LYS A 439 -4.26 -5.96 12.80
N TYR A 440 -4.87 -6.53 11.76
CA TYR A 440 -4.19 -7.04 10.58
C TYR A 440 -4.64 -6.41 9.25
N TYR A 441 -5.79 -5.71 9.18
CA TYR A 441 -6.29 -5.17 7.90
C TYR A 441 -5.81 -3.75 7.59
N LEU A 442 -6.19 -2.74 8.36
CA LEU A 442 -5.74 -1.37 8.08
C LEU A 442 -4.43 -1.09 8.80
N LYS A 443 -3.31 -1.38 8.13
CA LYS A 443 -1.99 -1.05 8.68
C LYS A 443 -1.71 0.45 8.67
N SER A 444 -2.31 1.30 7.83
CA SER A 444 -2.09 2.77 7.85
C SER A 444 -3.34 3.57 7.44
N LEU A 445 -3.83 4.39 8.35
CA LEU A 445 -4.74 5.50 8.06
C LEU A 445 -4.09 6.78 8.54
N ILE A 446 -3.93 7.74 7.66
CA ILE A 446 -3.27 9.00 7.97
C ILE A 446 -4.18 10.14 7.57
N ILE A 447 -4.32 11.11 8.46
CA ILE A 447 -5.17 12.27 8.25
C ILE A 447 -4.37 13.49 8.59
N GLY A 448 -4.48 14.54 7.79
CA GLY A 448 -3.98 15.84 8.20
C GLY A 448 -5.08 16.89 8.08
N PHE A 449 -4.94 17.92 8.92
CA PHE A 449 -5.69 19.17 8.88
C PHE A 449 -4.73 20.34 8.66
N PRO A 450 -5.18 21.43 8.05
CA PRO A 450 -4.42 22.65 8.05
C PRO A 450 -4.52 23.29 9.43
N GLN A 451 -3.47 24.03 9.79
CA GLN A 451 -3.54 24.97 10.90
C GLN A 451 -4.69 25.96 10.62
N ALA A 452 -5.58 26.17 11.59
CA ALA A 452 -6.45 27.34 11.55
C ALA A 452 -5.57 28.60 11.42
N ARG A 453 -6.00 29.58 10.61
CA ARG A 453 -5.31 30.87 10.42
C ARG A 453 -5.08 31.56 11.77
N GLY A 454 -3.97 31.27 12.43
CA GLY A 454 -3.69 31.72 13.79
C GLY A 454 -2.20 31.66 14.07
N ASN A 455 -1.60 32.83 14.29
CA ASN A 455 -0.25 32.97 14.85
C ASN A 455 -0.25 32.43 16.29
N GLU A 456 -0.02 31.14 16.48
CA GLU A 456 0.38 30.61 17.78
C GLU A 456 1.84 30.15 17.69
N SER A 457 2.66 30.63 18.63
CA SER A 457 4.05 30.24 18.80
C SER A 457 4.15 28.72 19.00
N LEU A 458 5.23 28.13 18.51
CA LEU A 458 5.59 26.70 18.63
C LEU A 458 5.84 26.23 20.10
N GLU A 459 5.32 26.94 21.10
CA GLU A 459 5.79 26.86 22.49
C GLU A 459 5.22 25.70 23.30
N ASP A 460 4.22 24.97 22.82
CA ASP A 460 3.71 23.79 23.53
C ASP A 460 4.07 22.47 22.81
N SER A 461 5.32 22.04 22.96
CA SER A 461 5.74 20.67 22.63
C SER A 461 6.49 20.01 23.78
N GLY A 462 5.74 19.59 24.80
CA GLY A 462 6.28 18.68 25.81
C GLY A 462 6.84 17.40 25.17
N PHE A 463 7.92 16.87 25.73
CA PHE A 463 8.52 15.59 25.34
C PHE A 463 7.46 14.48 25.27
N ILE A 464 7.04 14.11 24.05
CA ILE A 464 6.19 12.93 23.87
C ILE A 464 7.11 11.72 23.68
N GLN A 465 7.30 10.93 24.74
CA GLN A 465 7.81 9.56 24.59
C GLN A 465 6.78 8.73 23.83
N ASN A 466 6.89 8.70 22.49
CA ASN A 466 6.03 7.85 21.67
C ASN A 466 6.62 6.45 21.61
N LYS A 467 6.08 5.56 22.45
CA LYS A 467 6.13 4.11 22.18
C LYS A 467 5.45 3.88 20.82
N ILE A 468 6.05 3.07 19.96
CA ILE A 468 5.52 2.72 18.63
C ILE A 468 4.07 2.26 18.78
N ILE A 469 3.14 3.02 18.20
CA ILE A 469 1.70 2.77 18.28
C ILE A 469 1.17 2.64 16.86
N GLN A 470 0.57 1.48 16.57
CA GLN A 470 -0.20 1.20 15.36
C GLN A 470 -1.20 2.34 15.07
N PRO A 471 -1.61 2.55 13.81
CA PRO A 471 -2.67 3.50 13.53
C PRO A 471 -3.92 3.15 14.30
N HIS A 472 -4.57 4.18 14.83
CA HIS A 472 -5.68 4.04 15.74
C HIS A 472 -6.86 4.83 15.21
N VAL A 473 -8.05 4.32 15.50
CA VAL A 473 -9.32 5.02 15.30
C VAL A 473 -9.27 6.45 15.86
N SER A 474 -8.47 6.67 16.92
CA SER A 474 -8.21 8.00 17.49
C SER A 474 -7.65 9.02 16.50
N ASP A 475 -7.05 8.58 15.40
CA ASP A 475 -6.50 9.45 14.36
C ASP A 475 -7.60 10.13 13.56
N LEU A 476 -8.78 9.50 13.43
CA LEU A 476 -9.99 10.05 12.79
C LEU A 476 -10.80 10.98 13.69
N ILE A 477 -10.52 11.01 14.99
CA ILE A 477 -11.33 11.75 15.96
C ILE A 477 -11.28 13.26 15.77
N PRO A 478 -10.12 13.89 15.48
CA PRO A 478 -10.10 15.33 15.21
C PRO A 478 -11.03 15.77 14.07
N LEU A 479 -11.08 14.99 12.98
CA LEU A 479 -11.97 15.20 11.84
C LEU A 479 -13.44 15.15 12.25
N ILE A 480 -13.79 14.11 12.97
CA ILE A 480 -15.14 13.88 13.48
C ILE A 480 -15.57 15.02 14.42
N ASN A 481 -14.63 15.52 15.23
CA ASN A 481 -14.90 16.50 16.28
C ASN A 481 -14.79 17.97 15.82
N ASN A 482 -14.39 18.25 14.58
CA ASN A 482 -13.99 19.60 14.13
C ASN A 482 -12.96 20.25 15.05
N SER A 483 -11.96 19.49 15.50
CA SER A 483 -10.90 20.00 16.37
C SER A 483 -9.56 19.98 15.65
N ASP A 484 -8.70 20.92 16.00
CA ASP A 484 -7.31 20.95 15.53
C ASP A 484 -6.57 19.65 15.88
N ASP A 485 -5.83 19.11 14.92
CA ASP A 485 -4.90 18.03 15.18
C ASP A 485 -3.58 18.58 15.75
N TYR A 486 -3.49 18.64 17.08
CA TYR A 486 -2.29 19.11 17.79
C TYR A 486 -1.03 18.29 17.46
N ARG A 487 -1.14 17.10 16.86
CA ARG A 487 0.02 16.25 16.52
C ARG A 487 0.83 16.82 15.36
N LEU A 488 0.21 17.62 14.50
CA LEU A 488 0.90 18.39 13.46
C LEU A 488 1.91 19.40 14.03
N ARG A 489 1.83 19.70 15.33
CA ARG A 489 2.71 20.63 16.04
C ARG A 489 4.09 20.04 16.40
N SER A 490 4.29 18.71 16.38
CA SER A 490 5.48 18.08 17.00
C SER A 490 6.45 17.36 16.05
N PHE A 491 6.50 17.72 14.76
CA PHE A 491 7.49 17.16 13.83
C PHE A 491 8.94 17.35 14.32
N SER A 492 9.27 18.55 14.81
CA SER A 492 10.59 18.83 15.40
C SER A 492 10.91 17.92 16.58
N GLY A 493 9.93 17.69 17.46
CA GLY A 493 10.07 16.78 18.61
C GLY A 493 10.23 15.32 18.19
N TRP A 494 9.56 14.89 17.11
CA TRP A 494 9.75 13.56 16.54
C TRP A 494 11.15 13.35 15.98
N ILE A 495 11.66 14.29 15.19
CA ILE A 495 13.05 14.27 14.70
C ILE A 495 14.04 14.30 15.86
N ALA A 496 13.77 15.10 16.90
CA ALA A 496 14.57 15.13 18.12
C ALA A 496 14.66 13.77 18.81
N ASN A 497 13.53 13.07 18.95
CA ASN A 497 13.50 11.73 19.54
C ASN A 497 14.32 10.73 18.70
N LEU A 498 14.08 10.66 17.39
CA LEU A 498 14.84 9.80 16.49
C LEU A 498 16.35 10.07 16.58
N TYR A 499 16.73 11.35 16.61
CA TYR A 499 18.13 11.75 16.71
C TYR A 499 18.75 11.33 18.04
N PHE A 500 18.07 11.57 19.17
CA PHE A 500 18.60 11.19 20.47
C PHE A 500 18.66 9.68 20.67
N ASP A 501 17.71 8.92 20.13
CA ASP A 501 17.73 7.46 20.18
C ASP A 501 18.87 6.90 19.29
N SER A 502 19.09 7.47 18.09
CA SER A 502 20.24 7.13 17.24
C SER A 502 21.59 7.36 17.94
N ILE A 503 21.69 8.36 18.82
CA ILE A 503 22.92 8.63 19.59
C ILE A 503 23.08 7.65 20.76
N LYS A 504 21.98 7.24 21.41
CA LYS A 504 22.01 6.29 22.53
C LYS A 504 22.40 4.88 22.10
N GLU A 505 21.98 4.45 20.90
CA GLU A 505 22.17 3.08 20.39
C GLU A 505 23.53 2.82 19.70
N LYS A 506 24.47 3.78 19.74
CA LYS A 506 25.84 3.68 19.17
C LYS A 506 26.74 2.55 19.69
N LYS A 507 26.21 1.53 20.38
CA LYS A 507 26.96 0.33 20.79
C LYS A 507 26.85 -0.84 19.81
N GLU A 508 25.88 -0.90 18.91
CA GLU A 508 25.80 -1.99 17.91
C GLU A 508 25.23 -1.49 16.56
N GLY A 509 26.11 -1.02 15.66
CA GLY A 509 26.01 -1.19 14.21
C GLY A 509 24.81 -0.70 13.38
N ASN A 510 23.69 -0.26 13.95
CA ASN A 510 22.50 0.14 13.18
C ASN A 510 22.34 1.66 13.11
N ASN A 511 22.40 2.20 11.88
CA ASN A 511 22.30 3.63 11.53
C ASN A 511 20.91 4.00 10.95
N SER A 512 19.87 3.22 11.26
CA SER A 512 18.52 3.30 10.64
C SER A 512 17.81 4.63 10.86
N GLU A 513 17.88 5.17 12.08
CA GLU A 513 17.20 6.39 12.51
C GLU A 513 17.85 7.64 11.90
N GLU A 514 19.18 7.66 11.80
CA GLU A 514 19.91 8.75 11.15
C GLU A 514 19.65 8.76 9.63
N LEU A 515 19.62 7.57 9.01
CA LEU A 515 19.26 7.42 7.60
C LEU A 515 17.82 7.85 7.36
N LEU A 516 16.91 7.55 8.28
CA LEU A 516 15.52 7.96 8.18
C LEU A 516 15.39 9.49 8.23
N ILE A 517 16.04 10.15 9.19
CA ILE A 517 16.02 11.61 9.27
C ILE A 517 16.55 12.21 7.96
N LYS A 518 17.63 11.65 7.39
CA LYS A 518 18.16 12.08 6.09
C LYS A 518 17.12 11.92 4.96
N ASN A 519 16.47 10.76 4.86
CA ASN A 519 15.44 10.50 3.84
C ASN A 519 14.24 11.44 3.98
N VAL A 520 13.86 11.78 5.21
CA VAL A 520 12.79 12.77 5.48
C VAL A 520 13.14 14.13 4.87
N PHE A 521 14.35 14.62 5.13
CA PHE A 521 14.80 15.89 4.59
C PHE A 521 15.10 15.86 3.09
N GLU A 522 15.44 14.70 2.52
CA GLU A 522 15.52 14.51 1.07
C GLU A 522 14.16 14.63 0.39
N ILE A 523 13.12 14.01 0.95
CA ILE A 523 11.74 14.14 0.43
C ILE A 523 11.26 15.58 0.54
N ILE A 524 11.48 16.24 1.68
CA ILE A 524 11.18 17.67 1.84
C ILE A 524 11.95 18.52 0.82
N SER A 525 13.21 18.18 0.53
CA SER A 525 14.03 18.88 -0.47
C SER A 525 13.47 18.71 -1.88
N ARG A 526 12.99 17.52 -2.24
CA ARG A 526 12.30 17.25 -3.52
C ARG A 526 11.01 18.07 -3.64
N ILE A 527 10.19 18.06 -2.59
CA ILE A 527 8.93 18.83 -2.52
C ILE A 527 9.17 20.31 -2.69
N THR A 528 10.21 20.81 -2.04
CA THR A 528 10.48 22.25 -2.05
C THR A 528 11.38 22.71 -3.17
N LYS A 529 11.98 21.77 -3.92
CA LYS A 529 13.08 22.01 -4.87
C LYS A 529 14.20 22.87 -4.27
N LYS A 530 14.39 22.81 -2.95
CA LYS A 530 15.46 23.49 -2.21
C LYS A 530 16.32 22.44 -1.53
N ASN A 531 17.63 22.67 -1.49
CA ASN A 531 18.55 21.78 -0.79
C ASN A 531 18.44 22.02 0.72
N ILE A 532 17.73 21.14 1.42
CA ILE A 532 17.48 21.25 2.85
C ILE A 532 17.97 19.99 3.52
N ILE A 533 19.07 20.12 4.25
CA ILE A 533 19.80 18.98 4.79
C ILE A 533 19.71 19.01 6.31
N PHE A 534 19.35 17.89 6.92
CA PHE A 534 19.42 17.75 8.37
C PHE A 534 20.85 17.97 8.89
N LYS A 535 21.01 18.81 9.92
CA LYS A 535 22.31 19.09 10.53
C LYS A 535 22.47 18.43 11.89
N THR A 536 21.61 18.77 12.85
CA THR A 536 21.68 18.30 14.25
C THR A 536 20.40 18.69 15.00
N VAL A 537 20.28 18.24 16.25
CA VAL A 537 19.28 18.72 17.21
C VAL A 537 19.99 19.37 18.41
N THR A 538 19.46 20.46 18.96
CA THR A 538 19.95 21.06 20.21
C THR A 538 19.35 20.35 21.42
N LYS A 539 20.13 20.24 22.50
CA LYS A 539 19.68 19.65 23.78
C LYS A 539 18.94 20.66 24.69
N ILE A 540 18.52 21.79 24.15
CA ILE A 540 17.79 22.82 24.91
C ILE A 540 16.34 22.33 25.04
N ASP A 541 15.61 22.73 26.08
CA ASP A 541 14.19 22.38 26.28
C ASP A 541 13.33 23.59 25.90
N PRO A 542 12.53 23.54 24.82
CA PRO A 542 12.33 22.41 23.90
C PRO A 542 13.47 22.24 22.86
N PRO A 543 13.70 21.01 22.35
CA PRO A 543 14.79 20.73 21.41
C PRO A 543 14.51 21.32 20.02
N ASP A 544 15.49 22.03 19.46
CA ASP A 544 15.41 22.57 18.11
C ASP A 544 16.08 21.65 17.09
N VAL A 545 15.40 21.41 15.97
CA VAL A 545 15.98 20.76 14.79
C VAL A 545 16.72 21.82 13.96
N TRP A 546 17.98 21.57 13.63
CA TRP A 546 18.79 22.44 12.78
C TRP A 546 18.94 21.85 11.39
N VAL A 547 18.77 22.70 10.39
CA VAL A 547 18.89 22.35 8.98
C VAL A 547 19.86 23.28 8.26
N ILE A 548 20.54 22.77 7.25
CA ILE A 548 21.34 23.56 6.30
C ILE A 548 20.44 23.87 5.11
N THR A 549 20.42 25.14 4.69
CA THR A 549 19.74 25.61 3.48
C THR A 549 20.75 26.29 2.55
N SER A 550 20.37 26.54 1.30
CA SER A 550 21.19 27.31 0.34
C SER A 550 21.65 28.66 0.91
N ASP A 551 20.76 29.34 1.63
CA ASP A 551 20.95 30.71 2.09
C ASP A 551 21.58 30.76 3.49
N SER A 552 21.76 29.60 4.13
CA SER A 552 22.31 29.47 5.48
C SER A 552 23.15 28.20 5.60
N PRO A 553 24.37 28.19 5.01
CA PRO A 553 25.26 27.03 5.01
C PRO A 553 25.74 26.65 6.43
N ASN A 554 25.77 27.62 7.34
CA ASN A 554 26.09 27.40 8.76
C ASN A 554 24.93 26.77 9.55
N GLY A 555 23.78 26.57 8.92
CA GLY A 555 22.57 26.00 9.49
C GLY A 555 21.72 27.01 10.25
N ILE A 556 20.41 26.79 10.21
CA ILE A 556 19.39 27.55 10.94
C ILE A 556 18.43 26.59 11.66
N PRO A 557 17.81 27.03 12.76
CA PRO A 557 16.69 26.32 13.35
C PRO A 557 15.54 26.14 12.37
N LEU A 558 14.91 24.97 12.38
CA LEU A 558 13.77 24.62 11.53
C LEU A 558 12.60 25.57 11.72
N TYR A 559 12.43 26.19 12.89
CA TYR A 559 11.37 27.16 13.12
C TYR A 559 11.66 28.57 12.53
N LEU A 560 12.89 28.86 12.09
CA LEU A 560 13.24 30.14 11.46
C LEU A 560 13.09 30.13 9.93
N VAL A 561 12.74 28.98 9.36
CA VAL A 561 12.37 28.86 7.95
C VAL A 561 11.08 29.63 7.63
N SER A 562 10.86 29.94 6.34
CA SER A 562 9.66 30.65 5.87
C SER A 562 8.36 30.01 6.35
N GLN A 563 7.30 30.82 6.55
CA GLN A 563 5.99 30.33 7.00
C GLN A 563 5.43 29.23 6.10
N GLY A 564 5.52 29.38 4.77
CA GLY A 564 5.09 28.33 3.84
C GLY A 564 5.82 27.01 4.09
N PHE A 565 7.13 27.05 4.36
CA PHE A 565 7.92 25.84 4.60
C PHE A 565 7.52 25.12 5.89
N LYS A 566 7.13 25.84 6.93
CA LYS A 566 6.60 25.25 8.18
C LYS A 566 5.34 24.44 7.93
N ILE A 567 4.49 24.89 7.01
CA ILE A 567 3.22 24.25 6.70
C ILE A 567 3.47 22.95 5.94
N VAL A 568 4.34 22.97 4.92
CA VAL A 568 4.79 21.76 4.22
C VAL A 568 5.41 20.76 5.19
N ILE A 569 6.26 21.22 6.11
CA ILE A 569 6.83 20.36 7.16
C ILE A 569 5.76 19.80 8.08
N GLY A 570 4.76 20.58 8.48
CA GLY A 570 3.68 20.09 9.34
C GLY A 570 2.92 18.94 8.70
N TRP A 571 2.50 19.13 7.44
CA TRP A 571 1.75 18.15 6.66
C TRP A 571 2.55 16.90 6.31
N ILE A 572 3.66 17.08 5.59
CA ILE A 572 4.49 15.98 5.11
C ILE A 572 5.25 15.35 6.26
N GLY A 573 5.76 16.14 7.19
CA GLY A 573 6.46 15.62 8.35
C GLY A 573 5.59 14.72 9.20
N TYR A 574 4.30 15.05 9.39
CA TYR A 574 3.35 14.15 10.04
C TYR A 574 3.05 12.91 9.19
N LEU A 575 2.74 13.07 7.89
CA LEU A 575 2.52 11.92 6.99
C LEU A 575 3.69 10.93 7.08
N MET A 576 4.91 11.44 6.94
CA MET A 576 6.14 10.65 7.02
C MET A 576 6.34 10.02 8.39
N GLN A 577 6.16 10.78 9.47
CA GLN A 577 6.17 10.25 10.83
C GLN A 577 5.24 9.05 10.97
N ARG A 578 4.05 9.15 10.39
CA ARG A 578 3.03 8.11 10.47
C ARG A 578 3.39 6.89 9.65
N PHE A 579 3.89 7.05 8.43
CA PHE A 579 4.40 5.92 7.64
C PHE A 579 5.53 5.20 8.40
N VAL A 580 6.51 5.94 8.93
CA VAL A 580 7.64 5.35 9.67
C VAL A 580 7.19 4.61 10.93
N ASN A 581 6.36 5.26 11.75
CA ASN A 581 5.93 4.66 13.02
C ASN A 581 5.11 3.38 12.80
N THR A 582 4.60 3.20 11.60
CA THR A 582 3.67 2.13 11.28
C THR A 582 4.36 0.93 10.62
N PHE A 583 5.40 1.17 9.83
CA PHE A 583 6.13 0.13 9.12
C PHE A 583 7.53 -0.04 9.75
N PRO A 584 7.83 -1.20 10.38
CA PRO A 584 9.07 -1.38 11.14
C PRO A 584 10.33 -1.19 10.28
N LEU A 585 11.35 -0.59 10.90
CA LEU A 585 12.57 0.04 10.36
C LEU A 585 13.58 -0.89 9.63
N SER A 586 13.14 -2.02 9.09
CA SER A 586 14.04 -2.89 8.30
C SER A 586 14.54 -2.22 7.01
N ASP A 587 13.74 -1.35 6.39
CA ASP A 587 14.14 -0.45 5.30
C ASP A 587 13.20 0.78 5.22
N PRO A 588 13.70 2.00 5.51
CA PRO A 588 12.92 3.23 5.39
C PRO A 588 12.35 3.49 3.98
N GLN A 589 12.97 2.96 2.91
CA GLN A 589 12.48 3.13 1.54
C GLN A 589 11.25 2.25 1.24
N ILE A 590 11.09 1.14 1.97
CA ILE A 590 9.93 0.25 1.84
C ILE A 590 8.73 0.86 2.56
N ALA A 591 8.93 1.51 3.71
CA ALA A 591 7.84 2.09 4.52
C ALA A 591 6.93 3.05 3.74
N PHE A 592 7.46 3.78 2.76
CA PHE A 592 6.69 4.72 1.94
C PHE A 592 5.96 4.07 0.75
N LYS A 593 6.27 2.80 0.43
CA LYS A 593 5.64 2.04 -0.67
C LYS A 593 4.49 1.15 -0.19
N GLU A 594 4.02 1.35 1.02
CA GLU A 594 3.02 0.51 1.67
C GLU A 594 1.60 0.98 1.37
N ASN A 595 0.63 0.07 1.51
CA ASN A 595 -0.79 0.39 1.33
C ASN A 595 -1.29 1.25 2.49
N ALA A 596 -1.86 2.41 2.16
CA ALA A 596 -2.47 3.32 3.12
C ALA A 596 -3.67 4.04 2.51
N ILE A 597 -4.58 4.50 3.36
CA ILE A 597 -5.62 5.46 3.01
C ILE A 597 -5.26 6.78 3.69
N VAL A 598 -5.28 7.87 2.93
CA VAL A 598 -4.97 9.21 3.42
C VAL A 598 -6.15 10.14 3.14
N ILE A 599 -6.69 10.76 4.19
CA ILE A 599 -7.79 11.72 4.09
C ILE A 599 -7.31 13.09 4.52
N ILE A 600 -7.45 14.13 3.70
CA ILE A 600 -6.93 15.48 4.00
C ILE A 600 -7.98 16.55 3.68
N ASP A 601 -8.24 17.46 4.63
CA ASP A 601 -9.07 18.64 4.36
C ASP A 601 -8.17 19.83 3.97
N GLU A 602 -8.59 20.63 2.99
CA GLU A 602 -7.98 21.90 2.54
C GLU A 602 -6.45 21.84 2.33
N VAL A 603 -6.02 20.89 1.48
CA VAL A 603 -4.59 20.58 1.27
C VAL A 603 -3.78 21.75 0.71
N ASP A 604 -4.42 22.74 0.09
CA ASP A 604 -3.77 23.91 -0.52
C ASP A 604 -3.39 25.02 0.45
N ILE A 605 -3.92 25.02 1.68
CA ILE A 605 -3.85 26.18 2.55
C ILE A 605 -2.41 26.62 2.80
N SER A 606 -2.15 27.88 2.43
CA SER A 606 -0.88 28.58 2.64
C SER A 606 0.34 27.85 2.02
N MET A 607 0.12 26.96 1.05
CA MET A 607 1.18 26.38 0.24
C MET A 607 1.63 27.39 -0.81
N HIS A 608 2.94 27.45 -1.05
CA HIS A 608 3.48 28.27 -2.13
C HIS A 608 3.01 27.71 -3.49
N PRO A 609 2.68 28.55 -4.50
CA PRO A 609 2.19 28.11 -5.82
C PRO A 609 3.06 27.03 -6.49
N LYS A 610 4.38 27.16 -6.40
CA LYS A 610 5.34 26.15 -6.92
C LYS A 610 5.08 24.76 -6.35
N TRP A 611 4.76 24.69 -5.06
CA TRP A 611 4.58 23.42 -4.38
C TRP A 611 3.21 22.84 -4.67
N GLN A 612 2.17 23.68 -4.71
CA GLN A 612 0.81 23.27 -5.09
C GLN A 612 0.81 22.55 -6.45
N TRP A 613 1.55 23.08 -7.43
CA TRP A 613 1.65 22.47 -8.75
C TRP A 613 2.43 21.15 -8.77
N SER A 614 3.52 21.03 -8.00
CA SER A 614 4.29 19.78 -7.94
C SER A 614 3.74 18.72 -6.97
N PHE A 615 2.76 19.09 -6.14
CA PHE A 615 2.36 18.31 -4.97
C PHE A 615 1.86 16.90 -5.34
N ILE A 616 0.97 16.82 -6.33
CA ILE A 616 0.33 15.58 -6.76
C ILE A 616 1.34 14.58 -7.31
N GLU A 617 2.26 15.04 -8.15
CA GLU A 617 3.32 14.20 -8.72
C GLU A 617 4.17 13.59 -7.60
N ILE A 618 4.53 14.40 -6.61
CA ILE A 618 5.39 13.94 -5.52
C ILE A 618 4.67 12.98 -4.59
N LEU A 619 3.38 13.17 -4.33
CA LEU A 619 2.58 12.18 -3.61
C LEU A 619 2.57 10.83 -4.34
N ARG A 620 2.37 10.82 -5.67
CA ARG A 620 2.38 9.57 -6.46
C ARG A 620 3.75 8.89 -6.47
N GLU A 621 4.82 9.66 -6.64
CA GLU A 621 6.19 9.13 -6.64
C GLU A 621 6.61 8.59 -5.29
N THR A 622 6.21 9.26 -4.20
CA THR A 622 6.63 8.92 -2.84
C THR A 622 5.77 7.79 -2.26
N PHE A 623 4.46 7.79 -2.55
CA PHE A 623 3.47 6.91 -1.95
C PHE A 623 2.68 6.13 -3.01
N SER A 624 3.37 5.31 -3.80
CA SER A 624 2.82 4.65 -5.00
C SER A 624 1.65 3.69 -4.73
N ASN A 625 1.49 3.24 -3.48
CA ASN A 625 0.46 2.29 -3.07
C ASN A 625 -0.58 2.90 -2.12
N THR A 626 -0.63 4.23 -2.01
CA THR A 626 -1.54 4.94 -1.10
C THR A 626 -2.71 5.55 -1.87
N GLN A 627 -3.92 5.45 -1.30
CA GLN A 627 -5.10 6.15 -1.80
C GLN A 627 -5.27 7.47 -1.06
N PHE A 628 -5.25 8.59 -1.77
CA PHE A 628 -5.48 9.93 -1.21
C PHE A 628 -6.89 10.42 -1.54
N ILE A 629 -7.60 10.91 -0.52
CA ILE A 629 -8.88 11.62 -0.67
C ILE A 629 -8.72 12.97 -0.01
N PHE A 630 -8.79 14.06 -0.77
CA PHE A 630 -8.63 15.39 -0.20
C PHE A 630 -9.57 16.42 -0.78
N THR A 631 -9.76 17.51 -0.04
CA THR A 631 -10.47 18.71 -0.49
C THR A 631 -9.47 19.81 -0.82
N THR A 632 -9.81 20.65 -1.79
CA THR A 632 -9.04 21.85 -2.12
C THR A 632 -9.94 22.95 -2.65
N HIS A 633 -9.48 24.19 -2.47
CA HIS A 633 -10.05 25.38 -3.12
C HIS A 633 -9.12 25.94 -4.20
N ASP A 634 -7.97 25.30 -4.43
CA ASP A 634 -6.91 25.86 -5.27
C ASP A 634 -6.82 25.19 -6.66
N PRO A 635 -7.02 25.96 -7.75
CA PRO A 635 -6.95 25.46 -9.12
C PRO A 635 -5.57 24.94 -9.53
N LEU A 636 -4.47 25.31 -8.86
CA LEU A 636 -3.14 24.78 -9.18
C LEU A 636 -3.01 23.30 -8.82
N ILE A 637 -3.65 22.86 -7.74
CA ILE A 637 -3.66 21.44 -7.35
C ILE A 637 -4.53 20.65 -8.33
N ILE A 638 -5.66 21.25 -8.72
CA ILE A 638 -6.61 20.66 -9.65
C ILE A 638 -5.96 20.44 -11.02
N GLY A 639 -5.23 21.44 -11.54
CA GLY A 639 -4.56 21.38 -12.84
C GLY A 639 -3.56 20.23 -13.01
N SER A 640 -3.16 19.57 -11.91
CA SER A 640 -2.24 18.42 -11.92
C SER A 640 -2.95 17.05 -11.85
N LEU A 641 -4.29 17.02 -11.97
CA LEU A 641 -5.12 15.82 -11.84
C LEU A 641 -5.84 15.46 -13.15
N LEU A 642 -6.24 14.20 -13.27
CA LEU A 642 -7.14 13.76 -14.34
C LEU A 642 -8.60 14.07 -14.00
N LYS A 643 -9.46 14.21 -15.03
CA LYS A 643 -10.88 14.51 -14.85
C LYS A 643 -11.62 13.47 -13.99
N GLU A 644 -11.27 12.20 -14.10
CA GLU A 644 -11.90 11.12 -13.32
C GLU A 644 -11.53 11.18 -11.84
N GLN A 645 -10.44 11.86 -11.50
CA GLN A 645 -9.93 12.04 -10.14
C GLN A 645 -10.57 13.22 -9.42
N VAL A 646 -11.38 14.02 -10.13
CA VAL A 646 -12.01 15.22 -9.60
C VAL A 646 -13.51 15.01 -9.45
N ARG A 647 -14.06 15.44 -8.30
CA ARG A 647 -15.51 15.52 -8.06
C ARG A 647 -15.85 16.94 -7.68
N VAL A 648 -16.80 17.51 -8.42
CA VAL A 648 -17.33 18.85 -8.20
C VAL A 648 -18.68 18.72 -7.52
N PHE A 649 -18.85 19.48 -6.44
CA PHE A 649 -20.10 19.57 -5.69
C PHE A 649 -20.80 20.87 -6.03
N THR A 650 -21.98 20.76 -6.63
CA THR A 650 -22.85 21.91 -6.96
C THR A 650 -24.17 21.79 -6.21
N GLU A 651 -24.62 22.89 -5.60
CA GLU A 651 -25.95 22.97 -5.02
C GLU A 651 -26.95 23.49 -6.07
N SER A 652 -28.02 22.74 -6.31
CA SER A 652 -29.14 23.20 -7.13
C SER A 652 -30.46 22.86 -6.45
N ASN A 653 -31.30 23.88 -6.21
CA ASN A 653 -32.59 23.74 -5.53
C ASN A 653 -32.53 23.01 -4.17
N GLY A 654 -31.44 23.18 -3.40
CA GLY A 654 -31.24 22.52 -2.10
C GLY A 654 -30.81 21.05 -2.18
N ILE A 655 -30.50 20.55 -3.38
CA ILE A 655 -29.91 19.23 -3.63
C ILE A 655 -28.47 19.44 -4.06
N ILE A 656 -27.55 18.72 -3.41
CA ILE A 656 -26.14 18.74 -3.81
C ILE A 656 -25.86 17.49 -4.65
N GLU A 657 -25.30 17.70 -5.83
CA GLU A 657 -24.88 16.65 -6.75
C GLU A 657 -23.35 16.59 -6.81
N ALA A 658 -22.80 15.38 -6.96
CA ALA A 658 -21.38 15.16 -7.21
C ALA A 658 -21.19 14.69 -8.65
N THR A 659 -20.56 15.51 -9.48
CA THR A 659 -20.31 15.19 -10.88
C THR A 659 -18.81 15.23 -11.19
N GLN A 660 -18.42 14.54 -12.25
CA GLN A 660 -17.17 14.89 -12.92
C GLN A 660 -17.32 16.29 -13.53
N PRO A 661 -16.26 17.10 -13.55
CA PRO A 661 -16.33 18.42 -14.17
C PRO A 661 -16.55 18.28 -15.68
N GLU A 662 -17.72 18.68 -16.20
CA GLU A 662 -17.97 18.83 -17.64
C GLU A 662 -17.76 20.27 -18.11
N THR A 663 -18.08 21.23 -17.23
CA THR A 663 -17.86 22.66 -17.41
C THR A 663 -17.12 23.20 -16.20
N ASP A 664 -16.59 24.42 -16.30
CA ASP A 664 -16.02 25.12 -15.14
C ASP A 664 -17.06 25.15 -14.00
N PRO A 665 -16.75 24.68 -12.79
CA PRO A 665 -17.67 24.78 -11.66
C PRO A 665 -18.03 26.25 -11.40
N LYS A 666 -19.22 26.69 -11.85
CA LYS A 666 -19.75 28.00 -11.43
C LYS A 666 -19.79 28.01 -9.91
N GLY A 667 -18.94 28.84 -9.31
CA GLY A 667 -19.03 29.09 -7.88
C GLY A 667 -17.74 29.28 -7.10
N LEU A 668 -16.60 28.80 -7.60
CA LEU A 668 -15.36 28.82 -6.80
C LEU A 668 -14.63 30.19 -6.78
N GLY A 669 -15.27 31.25 -7.28
CA GLY A 669 -14.64 32.56 -7.52
C GLY A 669 -13.66 32.52 -8.70
N VAL A 670 -12.86 33.58 -8.90
CA VAL A 670 -11.87 33.73 -10.00
C VAL A 670 -10.98 32.50 -10.20
N ALA A 671 -10.81 31.71 -9.15
CA ALA A 671 -10.17 30.41 -9.16
C ALA A 671 -10.68 29.46 -10.26
N GLY A 672 -12.00 29.34 -10.42
CA GLY A 672 -12.62 28.41 -11.37
C GLY A 672 -12.31 28.78 -12.83
N ILE A 673 -12.34 30.08 -13.13
CA ILE A 673 -12.13 30.66 -14.46
C ILE A 673 -10.81 30.17 -15.06
N LEU A 674 -9.81 30.03 -14.20
CA LEU A 674 -8.45 29.74 -14.59
C LEU A 674 -8.15 28.25 -14.68
N THR A 675 -8.92 27.40 -13.98
CA THR A 675 -8.93 25.95 -14.25
C THR A 675 -9.70 25.60 -15.50
N SER A 676 -10.68 26.41 -15.92
CA SER A 676 -11.56 26.04 -17.03
C SER A 676 -10.80 25.76 -18.32
N GLU A 677 -9.96 26.69 -18.76
CA GLU A 677 -9.15 26.53 -19.97
C GLU A 677 -8.05 25.48 -19.79
N LEU A 678 -7.36 25.48 -18.63
CA LEU A 678 -6.26 24.55 -18.34
C LEU A 678 -6.71 23.09 -18.26
N PHE A 679 -7.99 22.87 -17.94
CA PHE A 679 -8.59 21.55 -17.74
C PHE A 679 -9.53 21.16 -18.89
N GLY A 680 -9.58 21.94 -19.97
CA GLY A 680 -10.43 21.69 -21.14
C GLY A 680 -11.93 21.79 -20.86
N LEU A 681 -12.33 22.45 -19.78
CA LEU A 681 -13.73 22.65 -19.40
C LEU A 681 -14.27 23.90 -20.06
N SER A 682 -15.46 23.80 -20.66
CA SER A 682 -16.13 25.00 -21.19
C SER A 682 -16.44 25.97 -20.05
N SER A 683 -16.02 27.22 -20.20
CA SER A 683 -16.35 28.27 -19.23
C SER A 683 -17.86 28.44 -19.15
N THR A 684 -18.35 28.65 -17.94
CA THR A 684 -19.76 28.89 -17.68
C THR A 684 -20.11 30.37 -17.71
N LEU A 685 -19.11 31.26 -17.85
CA LEU A 685 -19.31 32.71 -17.97
C LEU A 685 -19.83 33.08 -19.36
N ASP A 686 -20.65 34.12 -19.43
CA ASP A 686 -21.11 34.66 -20.70
C ASP A 686 -19.96 35.37 -21.45
N GLU A 687 -20.10 35.50 -22.78
CA GLU A 687 -19.08 36.06 -23.67
C GLU A 687 -18.67 37.50 -23.29
N LYS A 688 -19.58 38.28 -22.67
CA LYS A 688 -19.29 39.65 -22.24
C LYS A 688 -18.41 39.65 -20.99
N THR A 689 -18.66 38.75 -20.05
CA THR A 689 -17.83 38.60 -18.84
C THR A 689 -16.43 38.06 -19.18
N LEU A 690 -16.32 37.14 -20.15
CA LEU A 690 -15.02 36.66 -20.67
C LEU A 690 -14.19 37.81 -21.26
N LYS A 691 -14.79 38.67 -22.09
CA LYS A 691 -14.09 39.85 -22.66
C LYS A 691 -13.60 40.83 -21.60
N VAL A 692 -14.33 40.99 -20.48
CA VAL A 692 -13.90 41.83 -19.35
C VAL A 692 -12.67 41.23 -18.66
N LEU A 693 -12.57 39.90 -18.58
CA LEU A 693 -11.43 39.19 -18.02
C LEU A 693 -10.21 39.25 -18.94
N ASP A 694 -10.40 39.09 -20.24
CA ASP A 694 -9.32 39.24 -21.24
C ASP A 694 -8.71 40.64 -21.15
N ARG A 695 -9.58 41.66 -21.11
CA ARG A 695 -9.15 43.06 -20.98
C ARG A 695 -8.40 43.31 -19.67
N ARG A 696 -8.84 42.71 -18.56
CA ARG A 696 -8.12 42.75 -17.28
C ARG A 696 -6.72 42.15 -17.44
N ASN A 697 -6.60 40.96 -18.04
CA ASN A 697 -5.32 40.27 -18.20
C ASN A 697 -4.36 41.08 -19.09
N GLU A 698 -4.86 41.69 -20.15
CA GLU A 698 -4.11 42.61 -21.01
C GLU A 698 -3.54 43.79 -20.20
N LEU A 699 -4.38 44.43 -19.37
CA LEU A 699 -3.97 45.56 -18.54
C LEU A 699 -2.95 45.16 -17.46
N ILE A 700 -3.11 43.98 -16.84
CA ILE A 700 -2.14 43.44 -15.88
C ILE A 700 -0.79 43.16 -16.57
N SER A 701 -0.81 42.49 -17.73
CA SER A 701 0.39 42.20 -18.52
C SER A 701 1.07 43.48 -19.01
N LYS A 702 0.30 44.50 -19.38
CA LYS A 702 0.82 45.81 -19.78
C LYS A 702 1.47 46.54 -18.62
N GLN A 703 0.88 46.49 -17.41
CA GLN A 703 1.40 47.11 -16.20
C GLN A 703 2.82 46.65 -15.84
N ASP A 704 3.16 45.42 -16.20
CA ASP A 704 4.48 44.84 -15.95
C ASP A 704 5.54 45.28 -16.96
N ASN A 705 5.14 45.46 -18.22
CA ASN A 705 6.04 45.83 -19.30
C ASN A 705 6.20 47.36 -19.42
N THR A 706 5.18 48.14 -19.03
CA THR A 706 5.09 49.59 -19.20
C THR A 706 4.18 50.22 -18.14
N GLU A 707 4.40 51.49 -17.79
CA GLU A 707 3.54 52.17 -16.82
C GLU A 707 2.13 52.40 -17.40
N LEU A 708 1.10 51.89 -16.72
CA LEU A 708 -0.30 52.12 -17.10
C LEU A 708 -0.63 53.62 -17.06
N SER A 709 -1.40 54.07 -18.06
CA SER A 709 -1.95 55.43 -18.06
C SER A 709 -2.92 55.64 -16.88
N THR A 710 -3.21 56.89 -16.54
CA THR A 710 -4.19 57.21 -15.49
C THR A 710 -5.59 56.66 -15.84
N GLU A 711 -5.96 56.65 -17.11
CA GLU A 711 -7.23 56.11 -17.61
C GLU A 711 -7.26 54.59 -17.50
N GLU A 712 -6.15 53.90 -17.83
CA GLU A 712 -6.03 52.44 -17.72
C GLU A 712 -6.04 51.97 -16.26
N LYS A 713 -5.46 52.75 -15.33
CA LYS A 713 -5.53 52.48 -13.89
C LYS A 713 -6.96 52.60 -13.36
N ILE A 714 -7.76 53.54 -13.90
CA ILE A 714 -9.18 53.70 -13.55
C ILE A 714 -9.99 52.54 -14.14
N GLU A 715 -9.79 52.22 -15.42
CA GLU A 715 -10.44 51.09 -16.11
C GLU A 715 -10.18 49.78 -15.38
N LEU A 716 -8.93 49.51 -14.99
CA LEU A 716 -8.58 48.31 -14.24
C LEU A 716 -9.31 48.23 -12.89
N ASN A 717 -9.42 49.34 -12.16
CA ASN A 717 -10.18 49.41 -10.91
C ASN A 717 -11.69 49.19 -11.12
N GLU A 718 -12.26 49.74 -12.19
CA GLU A 718 -13.68 49.52 -12.54
C GLU A 718 -13.94 48.06 -12.92
N ILE A 719 -13.02 47.43 -13.65
CA ILE A 719 -13.08 46.00 -13.96
C ILE A 719 -13.04 45.17 -12.67
N PHE A 720 -12.14 45.50 -11.73
CA PHE A 720 -12.08 44.84 -10.42
C PHE A 720 -13.39 44.96 -9.63
N GLN A 721 -14.00 46.15 -9.60
CA GLN A 721 -15.29 46.35 -8.94
C GLN A 721 -16.43 45.60 -9.61
N ASN A 722 -16.47 45.60 -10.95
CA ASN A 722 -17.47 44.88 -11.74
C ASN A 722 -17.38 43.37 -11.48
N LEU A 723 -16.18 42.79 -11.57
CA LEU A 723 -15.97 41.36 -11.29
C LEU A 723 -16.33 41.02 -9.84
N ASN A 724 -15.93 41.82 -8.86
CA ASN A 724 -16.33 41.60 -7.47
C ASN A 724 -17.86 41.65 -7.28
N SER A 725 -18.57 42.51 -8.00
CA SER A 725 -20.05 42.57 -7.95
C SER A 725 -20.73 41.32 -8.52
N LEU A 726 -20.04 40.59 -9.40
CA LEU A 726 -20.48 39.30 -9.95
C LEU A 726 -20.09 38.11 -9.06
N GLY A 727 -19.58 38.34 -7.86
CA GLY A 727 -19.06 37.30 -6.96
C GLY A 727 -17.70 36.74 -7.42
N ILE A 728 -17.08 37.37 -8.42
CA ILE A 728 -15.78 36.98 -8.97
C ILE A 728 -14.71 37.70 -8.12
N ASN A 729 -14.29 37.07 -7.01
CA ASN A 729 -13.31 37.65 -6.08
C ASN A 729 -11.93 37.79 -6.75
N THR A 730 -11.57 39.03 -7.08
CA THR A 730 -10.35 39.40 -7.80
C THR A 730 -9.25 39.96 -6.90
N THR A 731 -9.55 40.23 -5.64
CA THR A 731 -8.71 41.00 -4.72
C THR A 731 -7.79 40.16 -3.83
N ASP A 732 -8.03 38.85 -3.74
CA ASP A 732 -7.42 38.01 -2.69
C ASP A 732 -6.25 37.11 -3.15
N ARG A 733 -5.83 37.18 -4.42
CA ARG A 733 -4.77 36.29 -4.94
C ARG A 733 -3.49 37.05 -5.27
N ASP A 734 -2.37 36.42 -4.90
CA ASP A 734 -1.01 36.91 -5.13
C ASP A 734 -0.83 37.32 -6.60
N PRO A 735 -0.30 38.52 -6.91
CA PRO A 735 0.01 38.94 -8.29
C PRO A 735 0.83 37.91 -9.08
N LEU A 736 1.72 37.15 -8.43
CA LEU A 736 2.44 36.05 -9.06
C LEU A 736 1.50 34.96 -9.60
N TYR A 737 0.47 34.63 -8.83
CA TYR A 737 -0.52 33.62 -9.17
C TYR A 737 -1.33 34.01 -10.41
N GLN A 738 -1.72 35.29 -10.49
CA GLN A 738 -2.46 35.81 -11.63
C GLN A 738 -1.60 35.81 -12.90
N LYS A 739 -0.34 36.27 -12.80
CA LYS A 739 0.62 36.24 -13.92
C LYS A 739 0.91 34.82 -14.40
N PHE A 740 1.10 33.90 -13.46
CA PHE A 740 1.36 32.50 -13.75
C PHE A 740 0.26 31.94 -14.65
N ILE A 741 -0.98 32.16 -14.25
CA ILE A 741 -2.11 31.62 -14.98
C ILE A 741 -2.24 32.20 -16.38
N VAL A 742 -2.09 33.51 -16.54
CA VAL A 742 -2.12 34.15 -17.87
C VAL A 742 -1.04 33.55 -18.77
N ALA A 743 0.16 33.34 -18.23
CA ALA A 743 1.28 32.78 -18.99
C ALA A 743 1.06 31.32 -19.43
N ILE A 744 0.34 30.51 -18.65
CA ILE A 744 0.02 29.12 -19.03
C ILE A 744 -1.24 29.00 -19.88
N SER A 745 -2.22 29.89 -19.75
CA SER A 745 -3.45 29.86 -20.58
C SER A 745 -3.18 30.19 -22.04
N GLU A 746 -2.10 30.92 -22.33
CA GLU A 746 -1.66 31.20 -23.71
C GLU A 746 -1.07 29.96 -24.41
N ARG A 747 -0.66 28.93 -23.67
CA ARG A 747 0.03 27.75 -24.21
C ARG A 747 -0.92 26.68 -24.72
N ASP A 748 -0.63 26.12 -25.90
CA ASP A 748 -1.46 25.10 -26.54
C ASP A 748 -1.45 23.75 -25.79
N GLU A 749 -0.38 23.47 -25.03
CA GLU A 749 -0.23 22.27 -24.22
C GLU A 749 -1.30 22.16 -23.12
N PHE A 750 -1.92 23.27 -22.73
CA PHE A 750 -2.96 23.34 -21.70
C PHE A 750 -4.38 23.44 -22.28
N LYS A 751 -4.56 23.28 -23.58
CA LYS A 751 -5.86 23.42 -24.27
C LYS A 751 -6.40 22.09 -24.81
N LYS A 752 -5.96 20.94 -24.28
CA LYS A 752 -6.46 19.62 -24.74
C LYS A 752 -7.76 19.26 -24.04
N GLU A 753 -8.64 18.54 -24.74
CA GLU A 753 -9.90 18.04 -24.17
C GLU A 753 -9.70 16.88 -23.19
N ASN A 754 -8.68 16.05 -23.40
CA ASN A 754 -8.37 14.90 -22.54
C ASN A 754 -6.87 14.78 -22.35
N TYR A 755 -6.45 14.52 -21.11
CA TYR A 755 -5.04 14.40 -20.73
C TYR A 755 -4.69 12.97 -20.36
N THR A 756 -3.54 12.51 -20.83
CA THR A 756 -2.89 11.30 -20.33
C THR A 756 -1.99 11.64 -19.13
N ALA A 757 -1.53 10.62 -18.40
CA ALA A 757 -0.55 10.82 -17.34
C ALA A 757 0.77 11.43 -17.85
N GLU A 758 1.15 11.15 -19.10
CA GLU A 758 2.33 11.73 -19.75
C GLU A 758 2.11 13.21 -20.09
N ASP A 759 0.90 13.58 -20.53
CA ASP A 759 0.55 14.97 -20.78
C ASP A 759 0.60 15.81 -19.49
N LEU A 760 0.04 15.30 -18.39
CA LEU A 760 0.09 15.98 -17.09
C LEU A 760 1.52 16.21 -16.61
N LYS A 761 2.41 15.23 -16.84
CA LYS A 761 3.83 15.39 -16.49
C LYS A 761 4.48 16.51 -17.30
N ALA A 762 4.24 16.54 -18.62
CA ALA A 762 4.78 17.60 -19.48
C ALA A 762 4.23 18.99 -19.10
N GLN A 763 2.94 19.08 -18.77
CA GLN A 763 2.32 20.31 -18.27
C GLN A 763 2.96 20.76 -16.95
N ASN A 764 3.23 19.83 -16.03
CA ASN A 764 3.91 20.14 -14.78
C ASN A 764 5.29 20.74 -15.00
N ASP A 765 6.09 20.16 -15.90
CA ASP A 765 7.41 20.69 -16.22
C ASP A 765 7.30 22.12 -16.78
N ILE A 766 6.40 22.34 -17.74
CA ILE A 766 6.16 23.66 -18.35
C ILE A 766 5.68 24.70 -17.34
N ALA A 767 4.72 24.33 -16.49
CA ALA A 767 4.20 25.19 -15.44
C ALA A 767 5.29 25.59 -14.46
N LEU A 768 6.11 24.63 -14.04
CA LEU A 768 7.21 24.89 -13.11
C LEU A 768 8.26 25.83 -13.73
N ASP A 769 8.59 25.67 -15.00
CA ASP A 769 9.47 26.59 -15.73
C ASP A 769 8.89 27.99 -15.85
N THR A 770 7.62 28.10 -16.21
CA THR A 770 6.90 29.38 -16.30
C THR A 770 6.89 30.11 -14.96
N LEU A 771 6.61 29.39 -13.88
CA LEU A 771 6.60 29.95 -12.53
C LEU A 771 8.01 30.31 -12.03
N ASN A 772 9.05 29.58 -12.47
CA ASN A 772 10.44 29.94 -12.22
C ASN A 772 10.80 31.27 -12.90
N ASP A 773 10.39 31.47 -14.14
CA ASP A 773 10.71 32.68 -14.90
C ASP A 773 10.00 33.91 -14.32
N LEU A 774 8.71 33.80 -13.97
CA LEU A 774 7.98 34.87 -13.31
C LEU A 774 8.57 35.27 -11.95
N LEU A 775 9.09 34.29 -11.19
CA LEU A 775 9.77 34.57 -9.94
C LEU A 775 11.13 35.26 -10.12
N LYS A 776 11.84 35.00 -11.22
CA LYS A 776 13.07 35.74 -11.56
C LYS A 776 12.75 37.19 -11.92
N GLU A 777 11.66 37.41 -12.66
CA GLU A 777 11.23 38.75 -13.09
C GLU A 777 10.80 39.65 -11.92
N GLN A 778 10.18 39.09 -10.88
CA GLN A 778 9.82 39.86 -9.68
C GLN A 778 11.02 40.26 -8.82
N GLY A 779 12.23 39.78 -9.15
CA GLY A 779 13.43 39.93 -8.34
C GLY A 779 13.38 39.04 -7.09
N GLU A 780 14.53 38.60 -6.61
CA GLU A 780 14.71 37.80 -5.38
C GLU A 780 14.35 38.58 -4.09
N LYS A 781 13.18 39.23 -4.03
CA LYS A 781 12.66 39.92 -2.86
C LYS A 781 11.34 39.31 -2.38
N LYS A 782 11.44 38.11 -1.81
CA LYS A 782 10.97 37.80 -0.45
C LYS A 782 11.35 36.39 -0.02
#